data_AF-A0A1U9NP37-F1
#
_entry.id   AF-A0A1U9NP37-F1
#
_cell.length_a   1.000
_cell.length_b   1.000
_cell.length_c   1.000
_cell.angle_alpha   90.00
_cell.angle_beta   90.00
_cell.angle_gamma   90.00
#
_symmetry.space_group_name_H-M   'P 1'
#
loop_
_entity.id
_entity.type
_entity.pdbx_description
1 polymer ?
#
loop_
_entity_poly.entity_id
_entity_poly.type
_entity_poly.pdbx_seq_one_letter_code
_entity_poly.pdbx_strand_id
1 'polypeptide(L)'
;MRRHFFIAAIFAFSLFAIAAWTPLAVKDDPLVRMPGTQPGDGVDLEGPGRCLNCHADYDPAVEPGFNWSGSMMAQSARDPIFYACFTVAMQDSIWALGNPNAGDLCMRCHFPEGWVEGRSDPVNASMMAGTDFNGIHCDFCHTMYDPFFETTFAGLREGSDWIGYWDEAGNTGPGSGTLSQTMALETYQADALEASGVTTLSGDAFYDKFNQPIYPTYAENASGQFFVSAGGEKRASFADAGAKHSMLYSRYHKSKYMCATCHDVSNPALANLGLSGLADQSGGAHEISEQYSASSYFHVERTFSEFMLSAYGRGGAATNAEFAQLTAGVGFAGKCQDCHMRDGIGYGCDKNGVPLRPSESTEHPNSGMPVHDLTGGNSWISYILASLDESGPVYDARNAEILGKGPDVLTLDLSAGESPVNNGAKLKAGSDRALDQLGLAATIKGVSYDPVSGALGFRVQNNTGHKLISGFPEGRRMFVNIRAYRGEELLYEVNPYDYSVGTLKGLAKSNSSPALGEGEAYSDVLVYEVHPSSDLTGEDETFHFVLATGRYKDNRIPPKGFDISAAGERLSRPVWHGVVDEGYFTAKEYAGGYDQVDMHIAKWADKVEVSVYYQGTSREYVEFLRDEINGSDTLSSPSPSGTGDAYVIQTDPFFAKLRAWGDTIWDLWYHNHGLDGSGAAVPGIVPYEMASAEVSVGVVVPGDFEPDGDVDADDFAVVADQWLTAGPEADMTLDGVVDYSDFAIFAGYWLGQ
;
A
#
# COMPACT_ATOMS: atom_id res chain seq x y z
N MET A 1 -1.85 -21.62 81.89
CA MET A 1 -1.26 -22.62 80.97
C MET A 1 -1.72 -22.31 79.55
N ARG A 2 -0.77 -21.88 78.71
CA ARG A 2 -0.69 -21.84 77.23
C ARG A 2 -1.99 -21.74 76.40
N ARG A 3 -2.30 -20.51 75.94
CA ARG A 3 -3.05 -20.26 74.70
C ARG A 3 -2.13 -20.56 73.52
N HIS A 4 -2.57 -21.42 72.60
CA HIS A 4 -1.87 -21.74 71.35
C HIS A 4 -2.34 -20.74 70.28
N PHE A 5 -1.42 -19.91 69.78
CA PHE A 5 -1.63 -19.11 68.58
C PHE A 5 -1.30 -19.99 67.36
N PHE A 6 -2.29 -20.24 66.51
CA PHE A 6 -2.05 -20.70 65.15
C PHE A 6 -1.68 -19.49 64.30
N ILE A 7 -0.44 -19.43 63.84
CA ILE A 7 -0.01 -18.50 62.79
C ILE A 7 -0.25 -19.22 61.47
N ALA A 8 -1.26 -18.78 60.71
CA ALA A 8 -1.41 -19.15 59.31
C ALA A 8 -0.44 -18.28 58.49
N ALA A 9 0.64 -18.88 58.00
CA ALA A 9 1.52 -18.25 57.03
C ALA A 9 0.84 -18.36 55.64
N ILE A 10 0.26 -17.26 55.18
CA ILE A 10 -0.15 -17.10 53.78
C ILE A 10 1.12 -16.78 52.99
N PHE A 11 1.66 -17.77 52.29
CA PHE A 11 2.68 -17.55 51.26
C PHE A 11 1.96 -17.09 49.99
N ALA A 12 1.88 -15.77 49.80
CA ALA A 12 1.59 -15.18 48.50
C ALA A 12 2.89 -15.24 47.68
N PHE A 13 3.08 -16.30 46.89
CA PHE A 13 4.04 -16.28 45.79
C PHE A 13 3.43 -15.49 44.64
N SER A 14 3.60 -14.17 44.66
CA SER A 14 3.46 -13.35 43.46
C SER A 14 4.65 -13.67 42.55
N LEU A 15 4.45 -14.59 41.60
CA LEU A 15 5.29 -14.72 40.42
C LEU A 15 5.11 -13.44 39.61
N PHE A 16 5.84 -12.38 39.94
CA PHE A 16 6.10 -11.31 38.99
C PHE A 16 6.97 -11.93 37.91
N ALA A 17 6.36 -12.27 36.78
CA ALA A 17 7.13 -12.41 35.54
C ALA A 17 7.86 -11.07 35.37
N ILE A 18 9.19 -11.11 35.38
CA ILE A 18 10.00 -9.94 35.06
C ILE A 18 9.80 -9.73 33.57
N ALA A 19 8.84 -8.89 33.20
CA ALA A 19 8.75 -8.42 31.82
C ALA A 19 10.04 -7.66 31.51
N ALA A 20 10.63 -7.92 30.34
CA ALA A 20 11.87 -7.26 29.91
C ALA A 20 11.65 -5.80 29.48
N TRP A 21 10.41 -5.31 29.57
CA TRP A 21 9.92 -3.98 29.22
C TRP A 21 8.89 -3.52 30.26
N THR A 22 8.52 -2.24 30.25
CA THR A 22 7.65 -1.65 31.29
C THR A 22 6.18 -1.66 30.83
N PRO A 23 5.28 -2.40 31.52
CA PRO A 23 3.86 -2.38 31.16
C PRO A 23 3.24 -0.99 31.35
N LEU A 24 2.51 -0.53 30.32
CA LEU A 24 1.76 0.71 30.30
C LEU A 24 0.47 0.46 29.53
N ALA A 25 -0.68 0.76 30.12
CA ALA A 25 -1.97 0.63 29.43
C ALA A 25 -2.03 1.62 28.28
N VAL A 26 -2.58 1.21 27.13
CA VAL A 26 -2.58 2.01 25.89
C VAL A 26 -3.23 3.37 26.10
N LYS A 27 -4.38 3.39 26.79
CA LYS A 27 -5.12 4.62 27.10
C LYS A 27 -4.34 5.65 27.93
N ASP A 28 -3.30 5.21 28.64
CA ASP A 28 -2.48 6.04 29.52
C ASP A 28 -1.14 6.40 28.85
N ASP A 29 -0.91 5.97 27.59
CA ASP A 29 0.31 6.22 26.84
C ASP A 29 0.15 7.40 25.86
N PRO A 30 0.78 8.56 26.15
CA PRO A 30 0.69 9.73 25.28
C PRO A 30 1.32 9.50 23.90
N LEU A 31 2.27 8.57 23.76
CA LEU A 31 2.99 8.39 22.51
C LEU A 31 2.09 7.81 21.41
N VAL A 32 1.10 7.00 21.77
CA VAL A 32 0.21 6.34 20.78
C VAL A 32 -1.16 7.00 20.67
N ARG A 33 -1.40 8.05 21.45
CA ARG A 33 -2.62 8.85 21.34
C ARG A 33 -2.65 9.61 20.01
N MET A 34 -3.78 9.53 19.31
CA MET A 34 -4.10 10.39 18.16
C MET A 34 -5.60 10.73 18.15
N PRO A 35 -6.04 11.89 17.61
CA PRO A 35 -7.43 12.34 17.57
C PRO A 35 -8.45 11.34 17.02
N GLY A 36 -9.73 11.68 17.24
CA GLY A 36 -10.87 10.89 16.81
C GLY A 36 -11.45 10.04 17.93
N THR A 37 -12.38 9.16 17.55
CA THR A 37 -13.05 8.22 18.46
C THR A 37 -12.02 7.31 19.12
N GLN A 38 -12.12 7.14 20.43
CA GLN A 38 -11.25 6.29 21.25
C GLN A 38 -11.98 5.07 21.81
N PRO A 39 -11.23 4.04 22.23
CA PRO A 39 -11.82 2.93 22.96
C PRO A 39 -12.51 3.40 24.24
N GLY A 40 -13.78 2.99 24.40
CA GLY A 40 -14.61 3.40 25.53
C GLY A 40 -15.51 4.62 25.29
N ASP A 41 -15.48 5.22 24.09
CA ASP A 41 -16.39 6.32 23.70
C ASP A 41 -17.83 5.87 23.42
N GLY A 42 -18.15 4.59 23.65
CA GLY A 42 -19.51 4.05 23.53
C GLY A 42 -19.93 3.67 22.11
N VAL A 43 -18.97 3.52 21.20
CA VAL A 43 -19.19 2.91 19.88
C VAL A 43 -19.27 1.39 20.01
N ASP A 44 -20.29 0.81 19.38
CA ASP A 44 -20.58 -0.63 19.33
C ASP A 44 -20.94 -0.95 17.87
N LEU A 45 -20.06 -1.68 17.16
CA LEU A 45 -20.23 -1.91 15.73
C LEU A 45 -20.97 -3.20 15.45
N GLU A 46 -21.81 -3.19 14.42
CA GLU A 46 -22.53 -4.36 14.00
C GLU A 46 -21.70 -5.20 13.02
N GLY A 47 -21.64 -6.51 13.27
CA GLY A 47 -21.03 -7.46 12.36
C GLY A 47 -21.63 -7.42 10.95
N PRO A 48 -20.81 -7.62 9.89
CA PRO A 48 -21.22 -7.45 8.49
C PRO A 48 -22.37 -8.38 8.06
N GLY A 49 -22.54 -9.53 8.72
CA GLY A 49 -23.65 -10.47 8.44
C GLY A 49 -25.04 -9.82 8.51
N ARG A 50 -25.22 -8.76 9.32
CA ARG A 50 -26.49 -8.00 9.35
C ARG A 50 -26.76 -7.28 8.02
N CYS A 51 -25.71 -6.71 7.43
CA CYS A 51 -25.76 -5.99 6.15
C CYS A 51 -25.91 -6.97 4.97
N LEU A 52 -25.17 -8.08 5.00
CA LEU A 52 -25.10 -9.06 3.92
C LEU A 52 -26.46 -9.73 3.62
N ASN A 53 -27.39 -9.78 4.59
CA ASN A 53 -28.77 -10.25 4.37
C ASN A 53 -29.55 -9.51 3.25
N CYS A 54 -29.08 -8.33 2.86
CA CYS A 54 -29.71 -7.51 1.82
C CYS A 54 -28.69 -7.04 0.77
N HIS A 55 -27.44 -6.81 1.16
CA HIS A 55 -26.40 -6.21 0.32
C HIS A 55 -25.47 -7.25 -0.34
N ALA A 56 -25.88 -8.52 -0.40
CA ALA A 56 -25.13 -9.61 -1.01
C ALA A 56 -26.04 -10.65 -1.69
N ASP A 57 -25.41 -11.51 -2.50
CA ASP A 57 -25.95 -12.70 -3.17
C ASP A 57 -27.10 -12.44 -4.17
N TYR A 58 -27.16 -11.24 -4.77
CA TYR A 58 -28.12 -10.86 -5.82
C TYR A 58 -27.48 -10.49 -7.17
N ASP A 59 -26.31 -9.85 -7.19
CA ASP A 59 -25.56 -9.51 -8.40
C ASP A 59 -24.05 -9.32 -8.11
N PRO A 60 -23.22 -10.36 -8.29
CA PRO A 60 -21.79 -10.31 -7.94
C PRO A 60 -20.99 -9.27 -8.73
N ALA A 61 -21.50 -8.75 -9.85
CA ALA A 61 -20.80 -7.76 -10.66
C ALA A 61 -20.84 -6.35 -10.06
N VAL A 62 -21.82 -6.04 -9.21
CA VAL A 62 -22.05 -4.69 -8.70
C VAL A 62 -22.39 -4.63 -7.21
N GLU A 63 -22.87 -5.73 -6.62
CA GLU A 63 -23.26 -5.74 -5.22
C GLU A 63 -22.07 -5.49 -4.28
N PRO A 64 -22.30 -4.84 -3.12
CA PRO A 64 -21.23 -4.59 -2.15
C PRO A 64 -20.66 -5.87 -1.56
N GLY A 65 -21.51 -6.81 -1.15
CA GLY A 65 -21.12 -7.95 -0.32
C GLY A 65 -20.07 -8.86 -0.99
N PHE A 66 -20.30 -9.27 -2.23
CA PHE A 66 -19.35 -10.11 -2.97
C PHE A 66 -18.00 -9.42 -3.18
N ASN A 67 -18.02 -8.16 -3.63
CA ASN A 67 -16.81 -7.41 -3.95
C ASN A 67 -15.98 -7.09 -2.69
N TRP A 68 -16.63 -6.60 -1.63
CA TRP A 68 -15.98 -6.30 -0.35
C TRP A 68 -15.36 -7.56 0.27
N SER A 69 -16.09 -8.67 0.33
CA SER A 69 -15.64 -9.90 1.02
C SER A 69 -14.30 -10.44 0.47
N GLY A 70 -14.06 -10.26 -0.82
CA GLY A 70 -12.82 -10.68 -1.48
C GLY A 70 -11.70 -9.65 -1.44
N SER A 71 -11.96 -8.42 -1.00
CA SER A 71 -10.97 -7.33 -0.95
C SER A 71 -10.08 -7.42 0.28
N MET A 72 -8.92 -6.75 0.25
CA MET A 72 -8.05 -6.63 1.42
C MET A 72 -8.66 -5.80 2.55
N MET A 73 -9.75 -5.05 2.31
CA MET A 73 -10.48 -4.38 3.39
C MET A 73 -11.14 -5.40 4.33
N ALA A 74 -11.82 -6.41 3.77
CA ALA A 74 -12.44 -7.50 4.54
C ALA A 74 -11.42 -8.45 5.18
N GLN A 75 -10.20 -8.48 4.63
CA GLN A 75 -9.12 -9.40 5.01
C GLN A 75 -7.96 -8.71 5.72
N SER A 76 -8.06 -7.42 6.08
CA SER A 76 -6.95 -6.66 6.68
C SER A 76 -6.47 -7.27 8.00
N ALA A 77 -7.40 -7.83 8.79
CA ALA A 77 -7.15 -8.58 10.03
C ALA A 77 -6.64 -10.02 9.82
N ARG A 78 -6.63 -10.52 8.58
CA ARG A 78 -6.22 -11.89 8.22
C ARG A 78 -4.95 -11.95 7.37
N ASP A 79 -4.28 -10.82 7.15
CA ASP A 79 -3.09 -10.73 6.32
C ASP A 79 -1.85 -11.29 7.05
N PRO A 80 -1.24 -12.39 6.58
CA PRO A 80 0.00 -12.94 7.15
C PRO A 80 1.20 -11.98 7.15
N ILE A 81 1.32 -11.08 6.16
CA ILE A 81 2.39 -10.07 6.14
C ILE A 81 2.17 -9.11 7.30
N PHE A 82 0.92 -8.67 7.51
CA PHE A 82 0.57 -7.80 8.62
C PHE A 82 1.03 -8.41 9.94
N TYR A 83 0.71 -9.67 10.23
CA TYR A 83 1.09 -10.26 11.52
C TYR A 83 2.60 -10.37 11.72
N ALA A 84 3.35 -10.70 10.67
CA ALA A 84 4.81 -10.75 10.74
C ALA A 84 5.40 -9.34 10.98
N CYS A 85 4.99 -8.35 10.19
CA CYS A 85 5.41 -6.96 10.36
C CYS A 85 4.98 -6.38 11.71
N PHE A 86 3.75 -6.64 12.15
CA PHE A 86 3.20 -6.22 13.44
C PHE A 86 3.99 -6.77 14.61
N THR A 87 4.45 -8.02 14.49
CA THR A 87 5.31 -8.66 15.49
C THR A 87 6.66 -7.96 15.59
N VAL A 88 7.31 -7.67 14.45
CA VAL A 88 8.58 -6.90 14.41
C VAL A 88 8.35 -5.47 14.93
N ALA A 89 7.29 -4.79 14.53
CA ALA A 89 6.96 -3.44 14.98
C ALA A 89 6.81 -3.32 16.50
N MET A 90 6.25 -4.34 17.16
CA MET A 90 6.20 -4.38 18.64
C MET A 90 7.56 -4.62 19.27
N GLN A 91 8.42 -5.46 18.67
CA GLN A 91 9.82 -5.63 19.08
C GLN A 91 10.59 -4.31 18.95
N ASP A 92 10.43 -3.61 17.83
CA ASP A 92 11.00 -2.29 17.56
C ASP A 92 10.51 -1.23 18.55
N SER A 93 9.21 -1.25 18.86
CA SER A 93 8.61 -0.38 19.88
C SER A 93 9.24 -0.60 21.25
N ILE A 94 9.47 -1.86 21.64
CA ILE A 94 10.17 -2.16 22.91
C ILE A 94 11.61 -1.64 22.85
N TRP A 95 12.31 -1.85 21.74
CA TRP A 95 13.68 -1.37 21.55
C TRP A 95 13.77 0.16 21.67
N ALA A 96 12.87 0.91 21.01
CA ALA A 96 12.89 2.37 20.99
C ALA A 96 12.24 3.03 22.21
N LEU A 97 11.08 2.53 22.65
CA LEU A 97 10.17 3.20 23.62
C LEU A 97 10.07 2.46 24.96
N GLY A 98 10.59 1.24 25.06
CA GLY A 98 10.58 0.44 26.29
C GLY A 98 9.26 -0.26 26.60
N ASN A 99 8.32 -0.28 25.65
CA ASN A 99 7.05 -1.01 25.70
C ASN A 99 6.53 -1.29 24.26
N PRO A 100 5.59 -2.24 24.06
CA PRO A 100 5.13 -2.64 22.72
C PRO A 100 4.00 -1.75 22.15
N ASN A 101 3.59 -0.67 22.81
CA ASN A 101 2.32 0.01 22.55
C ASN A 101 2.19 0.61 21.15
N ALA A 102 3.28 0.86 20.40
CA ALA A 102 3.17 1.29 19.01
C ALA A 102 2.39 0.28 18.14
N GLY A 103 2.29 -0.99 18.55
CA GLY A 103 1.41 -1.97 17.94
C GLY A 103 -0.08 -1.59 17.95
N ASP A 104 -0.55 -0.80 18.93
CA ASP A 104 -1.94 -0.33 18.98
C ASP A 104 -2.33 0.46 17.72
N LEU A 105 -1.39 1.26 17.20
CA LEU A 105 -1.57 2.08 16.00
C LEU A 105 -1.90 1.23 14.77
N CYS A 106 -1.32 0.03 14.67
CA CYS A 106 -1.54 -0.89 13.58
C CYS A 106 -2.98 -1.45 13.62
N MET A 107 -3.48 -1.75 14.82
CA MET A 107 -4.81 -2.34 15.00
C MET A 107 -5.95 -1.35 14.71
N ARG A 108 -5.71 -0.03 14.79
CA ARG A 108 -6.68 0.99 14.37
C ARG A 108 -7.16 0.80 12.93
N CYS A 109 -6.26 0.45 12.02
CA CYS A 109 -6.59 0.26 10.61
C CYS A 109 -6.88 -1.21 10.26
N HIS A 110 -6.30 -2.17 10.97
CA HIS A 110 -6.46 -3.59 10.63
C HIS A 110 -7.62 -4.27 11.39
N PHE A 111 -7.99 -3.80 12.57
CA PHE A 111 -9.07 -4.33 13.43
C PHE A 111 -9.91 -3.18 14.01
N PRO A 112 -10.50 -2.30 13.18
CA PRO A 112 -11.16 -1.10 13.69
C PRO A 112 -12.28 -1.37 14.70
N GLU A 113 -13.07 -2.44 14.50
CA GLU A 113 -14.11 -2.91 15.44
C GLU A 113 -13.50 -3.30 16.79
N GLY A 114 -12.60 -4.27 16.77
CA GLY A 114 -11.94 -4.74 17.99
C GLY A 114 -11.18 -3.63 18.71
N TRP A 115 -10.52 -2.74 17.97
CA TRP A 115 -9.82 -1.59 18.54
C TRP A 115 -10.80 -0.64 19.24
N VAL A 116 -11.86 -0.18 18.57
CA VAL A 116 -12.78 0.82 19.15
C VAL A 116 -13.58 0.27 20.33
N GLU A 117 -13.78 -1.04 20.38
CA GLU A 117 -14.43 -1.73 21.51
C GLU A 117 -13.45 -2.14 22.62
N GLY A 118 -12.18 -1.72 22.54
CA GLY A 118 -11.19 -1.88 23.60
C GLY A 118 -10.51 -3.25 23.68
N ARG A 119 -10.53 -4.03 22.59
CA ARG A 119 -9.82 -5.32 22.46
C ARG A 119 -8.39 -5.19 21.92
N SER A 120 -7.89 -3.96 21.77
CA SER A 120 -6.49 -3.69 21.41
C SER A 120 -5.54 -3.62 22.62
N ASP A 121 -6.03 -3.74 23.85
CA ASP A 121 -5.19 -3.81 25.06
C ASP A 121 -5.40 -5.18 25.75
N PRO A 122 -4.40 -6.08 25.77
CA PRO A 122 -3.01 -5.88 25.34
C PRO A 122 -2.81 -5.79 23.82
N VAL A 123 -1.75 -5.08 23.41
CA VAL A 123 -1.44 -4.75 22.00
C VAL A 123 -0.99 -5.90 21.12
N ASN A 124 -1.15 -7.15 21.52
CA ASN A 124 -0.73 -8.34 20.76
C ASN A 124 -1.88 -9.01 19.99
N ALA A 125 -3.01 -8.31 19.82
CA ALA A 125 -4.25 -8.79 19.19
C ALA A 125 -4.87 -10.05 19.81
N SER A 126 -4.39 -10.52 20.97
CA SER A 126 -4.86 -11.77 21.58
C SER A 126 -6.31 -11.72 22.10
N MET A 127 -6.89 -10.53 22.20
CA MET A 127 -8.27 -10.29 22.62
C MET A 127 -9.24 -10.17 21.44
N MET A 128 -8.75 -10.12 20.19
CA MET A 128 -9.60 -10.03 19.00
C MET A 128 -10.47 -11.29 18.85
N ALA A 129 -11.73 -11.11 18.48
CA ALA A 129 -12.71 -12.19 18.38
C ALA A 129 -13.78 -11.90 17.33
N GLY A 130 -14.40 -12.97 16.81
CA GLY A 130 -15.60 -12.84 15.97
C GLY A 130 -15.41 -11.93 14.76
N THR A 131 -16.19 -10.86 14.70
CA THR A 131 -16.24 -9.92 13.56
C THR A 131 -15.08 -8.94 13.51
N ASP A 132 -14.24 -8.85 14.55
CA ASP A 132 -12.97 -8.13 14.50
C ASP A 132 -12.09 -8.60 13.33
N PHE A 133 -12.15 -9.90 13.01
CA PHE A 133 -11.40 -10.48 11.90
C PHE A 133 -11.95 -10.07 10.53
N ASN A 134 -13.12 -9.45 10.43
CA ASN A 134 -13.62 -8.88 9.19
C ASN A 134 -12.99 -7.53 8.82
N GLY A 135 -12.01 -7.06 9.59
CA GLY A 135 -11.14 -5.97 9.21
C GLY A 135 -11.90 -4.66 9.03
N ILE A 136 -11.65 -3.96 7.92
CA ILE A 136 -12.44 -2.80 7.50
C ILE A 136 -13.77 -3.31 6.92
N HIS A 137 -14.80 -3.43 7.77
CA HIS A 137 -16.12 -3.95 7.39
C HIS A 137 -17.18 -2.84 7.24
N CYS A 138 -18.36 -3.25 6.75
CA CYS A 138 -19.44 -2.36 6.33
C CYS A 138 -19.80 -1.33 7.40
N ASP A 139 -19.98 -1.77 8.65
CA ASP A 139 -20.51 -0.89 9.67
C ASP A 139 -19.49 0.16 10.12
N PHE A 140 -18.22 -0.22 10.24
CA PHE A 140 -17.14 0.72 10.51
C PHE A 140 -17.14 1.87 9.49
N CYS A 141 -17.04 1.57 8.19
CA CYS A 141 -17.03 2.62 7.17
C CYS A 141 -18.32 3.43 7.17
N HIS A 142 -19.48 2.76 7.22
CA HIS A 142 -20.79 3.40 7.14
C HIS A 142 -21.26 4.04 8.46
N THR A 143 -20.43 4.10 9.49
CA THR A 143 -20.67 4.92 10.70
C THR A 143 -19.62 6.02 10.88
N MET A 144 -18.62 6.10 9.99
CA MET A 144 -17.68 7.20 9.98
C MET A 144 -18.37 8.53 9.64
N TYR A 145 -17.99 9.59 10.35
CA TYR A 145 -18.42 10.95 10.08
C TYR A 145 -17.24 11.87 9.77
N ASP A 146 -17.53 12.99 9.11
CA ASP A 146 -16.51 13.93 8.65
C ASP A 146 -16.00 14.76 9.83
N PRO A 147 -14.72 14.71 10.21
CA PRO A 147 -14.21 15.60 11.25
C PRO A 147 -14.19 17.07 10.85
N PHE A 148 -14.40 17.39 9.57
CA PHE A 148 -14.48 18.73 9.00
C PHE A 148 -15.89 19.08 8.51
N PHE A 149 -16.92 18.41 9.06
CA PHE A 149 -18.33 18.49 8.66
C PHE A 149 -18.85 19.93 8.46
N GLU A 150 -18.41 20.89 9.29
CA GLU A 150 -18.79 22.30 9.15
C GLU A 150 -18.31 22.91 7.82
N THR A 151 -17.04 22.69 7.43
CA THR A 151 -16.52 23.21 6.16
C THR A 151 -17.09 22.48 4.95
N THR A 152 -17.35 21.17 5.06
CA THR A 152 -17.96 20.37 3.99
C THR A 152 -19.42 20.76 3.78
N PHE A 153 -20.18 20.96 4.86
CA PHE A 153 -21.56 21.43 4.78
C PHE A 153 -21.66 22.82 4.13
N ALA A 154 -20.75 23.73 4.48
CA ALA A 154 -20.67 25.08 3.94
C ALA A 154 -20.14 25.16 2.49
N GLY A 155 -19.60 24.08 1.93
CA GLY A 155 -18.98 24.06 0.60
C GLY A 155 -17.62 24.74 0.53
N LEU A 156 -16.93 24.83 1.67
CA LEU A 156 -15.56 25.35 1.78
C LEU A 156 -14.52 24.24 1.61
N ARG A 157 -14.84 23.01 2.03
CA ARG A 157 -14.05 21.81 1.78
C ARG A 157 -14.58 21.09 0.54
N GLU A 158 -13.70 20.86 -0.44
CA GLU A 158 -14.02 20.28 -1.77
C GLU A 158 -15.01 21.10 -2.62
N GLY A 159 -15.34 22.30 -2.17
CA GLY A 159 -16.02 23.32 -2.96
C GLY A 159 -17.54 23.23 -2.95
N SER A 160 -18.15 24.26 -3.53
CA SER A 160 -19.60 24.45 -3.63
C SER A 160 -20.16 24.06 -5.00
N ASP A 161 -19.42 23.27 -5.78
CA ASP A 161 -19.92 22.65 -7.00
C ASP A 161 -20.83 21.45 -6.65
N TRP A 162 -22.01 21.77 -6.13
CA TRP A 162 -22.98 20.78 -5.68
C TRP A 162 -23.46 19.89 -6.82
N ILE A 163 -23.60 20.44 -8.03
CA ILE A 163 -24.15 19.69 -9.18
C ILE A 163 -23.07 18.84 -9.86
N GLY A 164 -21.84 19.34 -10.02
CA GLY A 164 -20.76 18.61 -10.67
C GLY A 164 -20.07 17.64 -9.72
N TYR A 165 -19.28 18.17 -8.78
CA TYR A 165 -18.47 17.37 -7.87
C TYR A 165 -19.30 16.45 -6.95
N TRP A 166 -20.37 17.00 -6.35
CA TRP A 166 -21.20 16.25 -5.39
C TRP A 166 -22.37 15.53 -6.04
N ASP A 167 -22.65 15.73 -7.33
CA ASP A 167 -23.80 15.17 -8.05
C ASP A 167 -25.15 15.37 -7.30
N GLU A 168 -25.39 16.57 -6.77
CA GLU A 168 -26.62 16.93 -6.05
C GLU A 168 -27.51 17.78 -6.97
N ALA A 169 -28.41 17.12 -7.69
CA ALA A 169 -29.23 17.75 -8.72
C ALA A 169 -30.07 18.92 -8.17
N GLY A 170 -29.93 20.09 -8.79
CA GLY A 170 -30.68 21.30 -8.43
C GLY A 170 -30.25 21.93 -7.10
N ASN A 171 -29.25 21.40 -6.40
CA ASN A 171 -28.78 21.98 -5.15
C ASN A 171 -27.96 23.25 -5.41
N THR A 172 -28.34 24.34 -4.73
CA THR A 172 -27.65 25.64 -4.77
C THR A 172 -26.89 25.95 -3.49
N GLY A 173 -26.74 24.96 -2.59
CA GLY A 173 -26.07 25.07 -1.30
C GLY A 173 -27.05 25.18 -0.13
N PRO A 174 -26.54 25.45 1.10
CA PRO A 174 -27.35 25.54 2.30
C PRO A 174 -28.60 26.42 2.12
N GLY A 175 -29.78 25.85 2.41
CA GLY A 175 -31.08 26.51 2.22
C GLY A 175 -31.74 26.32 0.85
N SER A 176 -31.17 25.53 -0.06
CA SER A 176 -31.78 25.23 -1.37
C SER A 176 -33.10 24.47 -1.28
N GLY A 177 -33.31 23.70 -0.20
CA GLY A 177 -34.51 22.89 0.01
C GLY A 177 -34.61 21.64 -0.86
N THR A 178 -33.55 21.29 -1.60
CA THR A 178 -33.41 19.97 -2.26
C THR A 178 -33.30 18.86 -1.21
N LEU A 179 -33.67 17.62 -1.58
CA LEU A 179 -33.59 16.51 -0.62
C LEU A 179 -32.15 16.28 -0.18
N SER A 180 -31.18 16.35 -1.10
CA SER A 180 -29.75 16.25 -0.77
C SER A 180 -29.32 17.29 0.26
N GLN A 181 -29.77 18.54 0.12
CA GLN A 181 -29.44 19.59 1.08
C GLN A 181 -30.11 19.39 2.44
N THR A 182 -31.37 18.98 2.48
CA THR A 182 -32.07 18.74 3.76
C THR A 182 -31.48 17.55 4.51
N MET A 183 -31.16 16.46 3.80
CA MET A 183 -30.50 15.29 4.41
C MET A 183 -29.05 15.58 4.82
N ALA A 184 -28.34 16.45 4.08
CA ALA A 184 -27.02 16.93 4.50
C ALA A 184 -27.09 17.78 5.78
N LEU A 185 -28.17 18.54 5.99
CA LEU A 185 -28.39 19.29 7.24
C LEU A 185 -28.66 18.35 8.42
N GLU A 186 -29.43 17.29 8.22
CA GLU A 186 -29.65 16.26 9.26
C GLU A 186 -28.32 15.60 9.65
N THR A 187 -27.50 15.25 8.67
CA THR A 187 -26.18 14.66 8.88
C THR A 187 -25.25 15.63 9.61
N TYR A 188 -25.21 16.90 9.18
CA TYR A 188 -24.46 17.96 9.86
C TYR A 188 -24.83 18.09 11.35
N GLN A 189 -26.12 18.02 11.67
CA GLN A 189 -26.59 18.10 13.06
C GLN A 189 -26.17 16.88 13.88
N ALA A 190 -26.27 15.69 13.30
CA ALA A 190 -25.81 14.45 13.93
C ALA A 190 -24.29 14.49 14.19
N ASP A 191 -23.50 14.91 13.20
CA ASP A 191 -22.06 14.98 13.30
C ASP A 191 -21.61 16.06 14.32
N ALA A 192 -22.33 17.19 14.43
CA ALA A 192 -22.09 18.21 15.46
C ALA A 192 -22.35 17.69 16.90
N LEU A 193 -23.33 16.80 17.06
CA LEU A 193 -23.61 16.15 18.36
C LEU A 193 -22.47 15.20 18.73
N GLU A 194 -22.04 14.35 17.80
CA GLU A 194 -20.93 13.41 18.01
C GLU A 194 -19.62 14.15 18.31
N ALA A 195 -19.30 15.18 17.52
CA ALA A 195 -18.12 16.01 17.67
C ALA A 195 -18.00 16.67 19.06
N SER A 196 -19.12 16.97 19.72
CA SER A 196 -19.12 17.58 21.05
C SER A 196 -18.56 16.66 22.15
N GLY A 197 -18.51 15.34 21.90
CA GLY A 197 -17.93 14.36 22.80
C GLY A 197 -16.43 14.11 22.60
N VAL A 198 -15.83 14.60 21.52
CA VAL A 198 -14.42 14.32 21.20
C VAL A 198 -13.49 15.22 22.00
N THR A 199 -12.58 14.60 22.75
CA THR A 199 -11.59 15.31 23.57
C THR A 199 -10.16 15.00 23.14
N THR A 200 -9.23 15.89 23.44
CA THR A 200 -7.78 15.61 23.44
C THR A 200 -7.41 14.65 24.58
N LEU A 201 -6.16 14.19 24.65
CA LEU A 201 -5.64 13.40 25.76
C LEU A 201 -5.81 14.09 27.12
N SER A 202 -5.60 15.41 27.15
CA SER A 202 -5.74 16.24 28.35
C SER A 202 -7.19 16.38 28.82
N GLY A 203 -8.16 15.95 28.01
CA GLY A 203 -9.59 16.12 28.26
C GLY A 203 -10.17 17.46 27.80
N ASP A 204 -9.40 18.26 27.05
CA ASP A 204 -9.92 19.47 26.41
C ASP A 204 -10.79 19.13 25.21
N ALA A 205 -11.73 20.00 24.85
CA ALA A 205 -12.53 19.81 23.63
C ALA A 205 -11.62 19.86 22.39
N PHE A 206 -11.75 18.87 21.50
CA PHE A 206 -11.01 18.84 20.23
C PHE A 206 -11.53 19.89 19.22
N TYR A 207 -12.80 20.27 19.36
CA TYR A 207 -13.46 21.26 18.53
C TYR A 207 -13.62 22.60 19.23
N ASP A 208 -13.48 23.68 18.48
CA ASP A 208 -13.79 25.02 18.94
C ASP A 208 -15.30 25.31 18.94
N LYS A 209 -15.69 26.52 19.35
CA LYS A 209 -17.11 26.95 19.40
C LYS A 209 -17.76 27.08 18.01
N PHE A 210 -17.00 26.92 16.93
CA PHE A 210 -17.44 26.98 15.54
C PHE A 210 -17.38 25.59 14.88
N ASN A 211 -17.28 24.52 15.66
CA ASN A 211 -17.22 23.14 15.18
C ASN A 211 -16.01 22.89 14.24
N GLN A 212 -14.90 23.59 14.45
CA GLN A 212 -13.64 23.34 13.75
C GLN A 212 -12.63 22.68 14.70
N PRO A 213 -11.75 21.78 14.22
CA PRO A 213 -10.59 21.36 15.00
C PRO A 213 -9.82 22.59 15.52
N ILE A 214 -9.41 22.55 16.79
CA ILE A 214 -8.77 23.71 17.47
C ILE A 214 -7.45 24.16 16.82
N TYR A 215 -6.78 23.26 16.09
CA TYR A 215 -5.52 23.55 15.39
C TYR A 215 -5.73 23.62 13.87
N PRO A 216 -5.48 24.77 13.23
CA PRO A 216 -5.55 24.90 11.77
C PRO A 216 -4.55 24.02 11.00
N THR A 217 -3.50 23.58 11.68
CA THR A 217 -2.46 22.65 11.19
C THR A 217 -2.93 21.19 11.15
N TYR A 218 -4.05 20.89 11.82
CA TYR A 218 -4.83 19.68 11.65
C TYR A 218 -5.91 19.92 10.59
N ALA A 219 -5.55 19.68 9.33
CA ALA A 219 -6.40 19.94 8.15
C ALA A 219 -6.94 18.66 7.52
N GLU A 220 -6.40 17.51 7.90
CA GLU A 220 -6.74 16.18 7.37
C GLU A 220 -6.66 15.15 8.50
N ASN A 221 -7.62 14.23 8.55
CA ASN A 221 -7.59 13.09 9.46
C ASN A 221 -7.02 11.87 8.73
N ALA A 222 -5.95 11.31 9.27
CA ALA A 222 -5.16 10.28 8.61
C ALA A 222 -4.47 9.39 9.66
N SER A 223 -3.70 8.39 9.24
CA SER A 223 -2.96 7.51 10.14
C SER A 223 -3.85 6.80 11.19
N GLY A 224 -5.08 6.43 10.83
CA GLY A 224 -6.05 5.79 11.74
C GLY A 224 -6.83 6.75 12.64
N GLN A 225 -6.76 8.06 12.39
CA GLN A 225 -7.58 9.09 13.07
C GLN A 225 -9.03 9.08 12.55
N PHE A 226 -9.78 8.02 12.86
CA PHE A 226 -11.19 7.91 12.47
C PHE A 226 -12.14 8.52 13.49
N PHE A 227 -13.28 8.96 12.98
CA PHE A 227 -14.37 9.57 13.74
C PHE A 227 -15.61 8.74 13.41
N VAL A 228 -16.07 7.96 14.38
CA VAL A 228 -17.14 6.96 14.22
C VAL A 228 -18.27 7.31 15.18
N SER A 229 -19.49 7.32 14.65
CA SER A 229 -20.71 7.62 15.39
C SER A 229 -21.08 6.46 16.31
N ALA A 230 -21.53 6.77 17.53
CA ALA A 230 -22.15 5.78 18.42
C ALA A 230 -23.62 5.49 18.05
N GLY A 231 -24.18 6.26 17.11
CA GLY A 231 -25.51 6.05 16.55
C GLY A 231 -25.58 4.85 15.60
N GLY A 232 -26.79 4.28 15.45
CA GLY A 232 -27.04 3.15 14.55
C GLY A 232 -27.32 3.54 13.10
N GLU A 233 -27.39 4.85 12.80
CA GLU A 233 -27.66 5.38 11.47
C GLU A 233 -26.50 5.17 10.50
N LYS A 234 -26.76 4.45 9.41
CA LYS A 234 -25.72 4.22 8.39
C LYS A 234 -25.58 5.44 7.48
N ARG A 235 -24.35 5.86 7.23
CA ARG A 235 -23.96 7.01 6.40
C ARG A 235 -23.58 6.53 5.01
N ALA A 236 -24.09 7.18 3.96
CA ALA A 236 -23.78 6.79 2.58
C ALA A 236 -24.00 7.93 1.58
N SER A 237 -23.59 7.69 0.34
CA SER A 237 -23.44 8.67 -0.74
C SER A 237 -24.73 9.10 -1.46
N PHE A 238 -25.91 8.63 -1.04
CA PHE A 238 -27.17 8.90 -1.74
C PHE A 238 -28.26 9.40 -0.78
N ALA A 239 -28.86 10.55 -1.11
CA ALA A 239 -29.96 11.14 -0.33
C ALA A 239 -31.30 10.44 -0.57
N ASP A 240 -31.48 9.79 -1.73
CA ASP A 240 -32.70 9.12 -2.18
C ASP A 240 -32.54 7.58 -2.20
N ALA A 241 -31.75 7.00 -1.29
CA ALA A 241 -31.38 5.58 -1.31
C ALA A 241 -32.55 4.58 -1.19
N GLY A 242 -33.72 5.01 -0.71
CA GLY A 242 -34.88 4.12 -0.48
C GLY A 242 -34.63 3.07 0.62
N ALA A 243 -33.72 3.38 1.56
CA ALA A 243 -33.20 2.47 2.58
C ALA A 243 -34.29 1.85 3.47
N LYS A 244 -34.04 0.62 3.96
CA LYS A 244 -34.96 -0.12 4.87
C LYS A 244 -34.49 -0.11 6.33
N HIS A 245 -33.48 0.69 6.63
CA HIS A 245 -32.95 1.00 7.95
C HIS A 245 -32.70 2.50 8.05
N SER A 246 -32.41 2.99 9.25
CA SER A 246 -32.06 4.41 9.43
C SER A 246 -30.79 4.76 8.65
N MET A 247 -30.76 5.93 8.02
CA MET A 247 -29.63 6.38 7.23
C MET A 247 -29.44 7.90 7.31
N LEU A 248 -28.22 8.32 7.00
CA LEU A 248 -27.82 9.72 6.85
C LEU A 248 -27.11 9.89 5.50
N TYR A 249 -27.45 10.96 4.77
CA TYR A 249 -26.75 11.30 3.54
C TYR A 249 -25.42 11.99 3.85
N SER A 250 -24.32 11.31 3.57
CA SER A 250 -22.98 11.77 3.95
C SER A 250 -22.16 12.16 2.72
N ARG A 251 -21.85 13.46 2.64
CA ARG A 251 -20.85 13.98 1.69
C ARG A 251 -19.46 13.41 1.97
N TYR A 252 -19.14 13.05 3.21
CA TYR A 252 -17.89 12.39 3.53
C TYR A 252 -17.70 11.10 2.72
N HIS A 253 -18.77 10.33 2.51
CA HIS A 253 -18.72 9.10 1.71
C HIS A 253 -18.50 9.33 0.20
N LYS A 254 -18.61 10.59 -0.26
CA LYS A 254 -18.23 11.02 -1.61
C LYS A 254 -16.87 11.74 -1.64
N SER A 255 -16.33 12.10 -0.49
CA SER A 255 -15.12 12.90 -0.32
C SER A 255 -13.87 12.07 -0.56
N LYS A 256 -12.83 12.67 -1.15
CA LYS A 256 -11.51 12.02 -1.23
C LYS A 256 -10.87 11.83 0.16
N TYR A 257 -11.28 12.61 1.16
CA TYR A 257 -10.73 12.55 2.51
C TYR A 257 -11.21 11.36 3.34
N MET A 258 -12.27 10.65 2.92
CA MET A 258 -12.70 9.45 3.63
C MET A 258 -11.60 8.38 3.63
N CYS A 259 -10.99 8.15 2.46
CA CYS A 259 -9.92 7.16 2.28
C CYS A 259 -8.61 7.59 2.97
N ALA A 260 -8.38 8.91 3.13
CA ALA A 260 -7.20 9.47 3.79
C ALA A 260 -7.04 8.96 5.23
N THR A 261 -8.16 8.63 5.89
CA THR A 261 -8.18 8.11 7.27
C THR A 261 -7.20 6.97 7.48
N CYS A 262 -7.05 6.07 6.50
CA CYS A 262 -6.12 4.94 6.56
C CYS A 262 -5.00 4.99 5.53
N HIS A 263 -5.10 5.83 4.48
CA HIS A 263 -4.16 5.84 3.34
C HIS A 263 -3.17 7.03 3.31
N ASP A 264 -2.93 7.68 4.45
CA ASP A 264 -1.76 8.53 4.70
C ASP A 264 -1.22 8.16 6.08
N VAL A 265 -0.21 7.29 6.14
CA VAL A 265 0.23 6.68 7.40
C VAL A 265 1.53 7.33 7.85
N SER A 266 1.58 7.72 9.11
CA SER A 266 2.76 8.31 9.70
C SER A 266 3.03 7.70 11.06
N ASN A 267 4.20 7.93 11.63
CA ASN A 267 4.53 7.45 12.97
C ASN A 267 4.22 8.54 14.02
N PRO A 268 3.04 8.49 14.68
CA PRO A 268 2.70 9.43 15.75
C PRO A 268 3.54 9.21 17.01
N ALA A 269 4.05 8.01 17.28
CA ALA A 269 4.83 7.73 18.48
C ALA A 269 6.15 8.49 18.50
N LEU A 270 6.88 8.49 17.39
CA LEU A 270 8.09 9.30 17.26
C LEU A 270 7.76 10.81 17.22
N ALA A 271 6.61 11.20 16.67
CA ALA A 271 6.18 12.59 16.64
C ALA A 271 5.84 13.12 18.04
N ASN A 272 5.05 12.38 18.82
CA ASN A 272 4.67 12.69 20.20
C ASN A 272 5.87 12.59 21.16
N LEU A 273 6.87 11.74 20.84
CA LEU A 273 8.16 11.72 21.54
C LEU A 273 8.99 13.02 21.33
N GLY A 274 8.58 13.87 20.38
CA GLY A 274 9.22 15.15 20.09
C GLY A 274 10.32 15.08 19.04
N LEU A 275 10.41 13.98 18.28
CA LEU A 275 11.46 13.80 17.27
C LEU A 275 11.13 14.44 15.92
N SER A 276 9.87 14.81 15.68
CA SER A 276 9.41 15.35 14.39
C SER A 276 9.97 16.75 14.06
N GLY A 277 10.47 17.48 15.06
CA GLY A 277 10.92 18.87 14.92
C GLY A 277 9.78 19.88 14.76
N LEU A 278 8.51 19.45 14.82
CA LEU A 278 7.35 20.34 14.80
C LEU A 278 7.26 21.13 16.11
N ALA A 279 6.82 22.39 16.01
CA ALA A 279 6.65 23.24 17.17
C ALA A 279 5.38 22.84 17.93
N ASP A 280 5.48 22.70 19.24
CA ASP A 280 4.30 22.52 20.07
C ASP A 280 3.53 23.85 20.22
N GLN A 281 2.29 23.86 19.71
CA GLN A 281 1.38 25.00 19.70
C GLN A 281 0.58 25.13 21.01
N SER A 282 0.57 24.07 21.84
CA SER A 282 -0.24 23.97 23.04
C SER A 282 0.51 24.36 24.33
N GLY A 283 1.85 24.36 24.29
CA GLY A 283 2.69 24.57 25.47
C GLY A 283 2.73 23.36 26.41
N GLY A 284 2.61 22.15 25.86
CA GLY A 284 2.71 20.86 26.52
C GLY A 284 1.37 20.26 26.93
N ALA A 285 0.26 20.82 26.46
CA ALA A 285 -1.07 20.37 26.81
C ALA A 285 -1.60 19.26 25.90
N HIS A 286 -1.28 19.29 24.61
CA HIS A 286 -1.78 18.38 23.58
C HIS A 286 -0.63 17.71 22.84
N GLU A 287 -0.84 16.49 22.37
CA GLU A 287 0.18 15.72 21.65
C GLU A 287 0.42 16.30 20.24
N ILE A 288 1.60 16.09 19.66
CA ILE A 288 1.92 16.62 18.31
C ILE A 288 0.96 16.09 17.25
N SER A 289 0.58 14.81 17.35
CA SER A 289 -0.40 14.18 16.46
C SER A 289 -1.84 14.69 16.65
N GLU A 290 -2.13 15.42 17.75
CA GLU A 290 -3.40 16.14 17.94
C GLU A 290 -3.39 17.55 17.33
N GLN A 291 -2.20 18.06 17.01
CA GLN A 291 -2.00 19.41 16.53
C GLN A 291 -1.74 19.49 15.02
N TYR A 292 -1.19 18.42 14.42
CA TYR A 292 -0.75 18.39 13.03
C TYR A 292 -1.34 17.21 12.27
N SER A 293 -1.64 17.45 10.98
CA SER A 293 -2.04 16.40 10.04
C SER A 293 -0.91 15.37 9.86
N ALA A 294 -1.26 14.10 9.62
CA ALA A 294 -0.28 13.02 9.47
C ALA A 294 0.79 13.26 8.41
N SER A 295 0.45 13.97 7.32
CA SER A 295 1.38 14.32 6.25
C SER A 295 2.62 15.10 6.70
N SER A 296 2.54 15.77 7.86
CA SER A 296 3.54 16.73 8.35
C SER A 296 4.66 16.13 9.20
N TYR A 297 4.58 14.85 9.58
CA TYR A 297 5.59 14.17 10.41
C TYR A 297 5.93 12.78 9.85
N PHE A 298 6.89 12.08 10.49
CA PHE A 298 7.52 10.83 10.05
C PHE A 298 6.66 9.96 9.14
N HIS A 299 7.07 9.85 7.88
CA HIS A 299 6.30 9.16 6.88
C HIS A 299 6.50 7.66 6.94
N VAL A 300 5.41 6.96 6.70
CA VAL A 300 5.35 5.51 6.67
C VAL A 300 4.69 5.09 5.35
N GLU A 301 3.52 5.64 5.05
CA GLU A 301 2.87 5.57 3.74
C GLU A 301 2.39 6.96 3.31
N ARG A 302 2.38 7.23 2.00
CA ARG A 302 2.05 8.56 1.46
C ARG A 302 1.01 8.56 0.35
N THR A 303 0.21 7.51 0.20
CA THR A 303 -0.74 7.36 -0.90
C THR A 303 -1.66 8.57 -1.07
N PHE A 304 -2.30 9.02 0.01
CA PHE A 304 -3.17 10.18 -0.04
C PHE A 304 -2.39 11.47 -0.31
N SER A 305 -1.21 11.61 0.30
CA SER A 305 -0.32 12.74 0.03
C SER A 305 0.13 12.85 -1.42
N GLU A 306 0.52 11.73 -2.02
CA GLU A 306 0.89 11.63 -3.43
C GLU A 306 -0.32 11.94 -4.34
N PHE A 307 -1.52 11.49 -3.96
CA PHE A 307 -2.76 11.82 -4.66
C PHE A 307 -3.07 13.31 -4.60
N MET A 308 -2.95 13.94 -3.43
CA MET A 308 -3.19 15.37 -3.25
C MET A 308 -2.21 16.25 -4.01
N LEU A 309 -1.03 15.74 -4.34
CA LEU A 309 -0.03 16.41 -5.18
C LEU A 309 -0.30 16.25 -6.68
N SER A 310 -1.12 15.28 -7.09
CA SER A 310 -1.45 15.02 -8.50
C SER A 310 -2.40 16.07 -9.11
N ALA A 311 -2.59 16.02 -10.42
CA ALA A 311 -3.67 16.77 -11.08
C ALA A 311 -5.06 16.30 -10.63
N TYR A 312 -5.22 15.02 -10.28
CA TYR A 312 -6.49 14.46 -9.83
C TYR A 312 -6.90 15.00 -8.45
N GLY A 313 -5.97 15.02 -7.49
CA GLY A 313 -6.23 15.54 -6.15
C GLY A 313 -6.42 17.06 -6.09
N ARG A 314 -5.93 17.81 -7.09
CA ARG A 314 -5.97 19.29 -7.15
C ARG A 314 -7.10 19.83 -8.04
N GLY A 315 -8.30 19.28 -7.90
CA GLY A 315 -9.51 19.74 -8.61
C GLY A 315 -10.01 18.79 -9.70
N GLY A 316 -9.38 17.63 -9.85
CA GLY A 316 -9.74 16.60 -10.80
C GLY A 316 -9.21 16.86 -12.21
N ALA A 317 -8.93 15.77 -12.94
CA ALA A 317 -8.39 15.82 -14.29
C ALA A 317 -8.88 14.65 -15.13
N ALA A 318 -8.81 14.81 -16.45
CA ALA A 318 -8.99 13.69 -17.36
C ALA A 318 -7.92 12.61 -17.09
N THR A 319 -8.36 11.36 -17.00
CA THR A 319 -7.48 10.19 -16.88
C THR A 319 -6.63 10.04 -18.14
N ASN A 320 -5.62 9.18 -18.09
CA ASN A 320 -4.85 8.89 -19.29
C ASN A 320 -5.71 8.13 -20.31
N ALA A 321 -5.46 8.35 -21.60
CA ALA A 321 -6.30 7.80 -22.66
C ALA A 321 -6.33 6.26 -22.63
N GLU A 322 -5.18 5.65 -22.38
CA GLU A 322 -5.02 4.20 -22.18
C GLU A 322 -5.86 3.68 -21.00
N PHE A 323 -5.84 4.36 -19.85
CA PHE A 323 -6.66 3.97 -18.70
C PHE A 323 -8.15 4.09 -19.01
N ALA A 324 -8.57 5.18 -19.66
CA ALA A 324 -9.96 5.37 -20.07
C ALA A 324 -10.42 4.29 -21.06
N GLN A 325 -9.53 3.85 -21.97
CA GLN A 325 -9.80 2.78 -22.92
C GLN A 325 -9.92 1.41 -22.23
N LEU A 326 -8.98 1.10 -21.33
CA LEU A 326 -8.95 -0.18 -20.61
C LEU A 326 -10.12 -0.33 -19.62
N THR A 327 -10.59 0.78 -19.03
CA THR A 327 -11.71 0.79 -18.08
C THR A 327 -13.08 0.96 -18.73
N ALA A 328 -13.12 1.13 -20.05
CA ALA A 328 -14.34 1.36 -20.83
C ALA A 328 -15.24 2.50 -20.30
N GLY A 329 -14.69 3.51 -19.60
CA GLY A 329 -15.52 4.63 -19.13
C GLY A 329 -14.95 5.61 -18.11
N VAL A 330 -13.86 5.31 -17.40
CA VAL A 330 -13.32 6.26 -16.40
C VAL A 330 -12.44 7.31 -17.09
N GLY A 331 -13.09 8.33 -17.65
CA GLY A 331 -12.44 9.42 -18.40
C GLY A 331 -11.97 10.61 -17.55
N PHE A 332 -12.40 10.68 -16.29
CA PHE A 332 -12.06 11.75 -15.35
C PHE A 332 -11.93 11.17 -13.94
N ALA A 333 -10.97 11.69 -13.16
CA ALA A 333 -10.81 11.35 -11.76
C ALA A 333 -10.53 12.60 -10.93
N GLY A 334 -11.18 12.72 -9.78
CA GLY A 334 -10.96 13.75 -8.76
C GLY A 334 -10.98 13.21 -7.32
N LYS A 335 -11.34 11.94 -7.14
CA LYS A 335 -11.39 11.25 -5.85
C LYS A 335 -11.00 9.78 -6.00
N CYS A 336 -10.60 9.15 -4.90
CA CYS A 336 -10.16 7.75 -4.87
C CYS A 336 -11.24 6.80 -5.41
N GLN A 337 -12.50 7.11 -5.09
CA GLN A 337 -13.68 6.36 -5.45
C GLN A 337 -13.90 6.26 -6.96
N ASP A 338 -13.46 7.26 -7.75
CA ASP A 338 -13.63 7.23 -9.21
C ASP A 338 -12.92 6.04 -9.87
N CYS A 339 -11.87 5.51 -9.23
CA CYS A 339 -11.10 4.35 -9.71
C CYS A 339 -11.33 3.09 -8.86
N HIS A 340 -11.43 3.23 -7.53
CA HIS A 340 -11.48 2.08 -6.60
C HIS A 340 -12.90 1.71 -6.14
N MET A 341 -13.88 2.58 -6.39
CA MET A 341 -15.31 2.35 -6.15
C MET A 341 -16.15 2.77 -7.36
N ARG A 342 -15.69 2.35 -8.55
CA ARG A 342 -16.26 2.77 -9.84
C ARG A 342 -17.78 2.65 -9.86
N ASP A 343 -18.41 3.62 -10.52
CA ASP A 343 -19.85 3.65 -10.71
C ASP A 343 -20.33 2.47 -11.57
N GLY A 344 -21.04 1.54 -10.95
CA GLY A 344 -21.76 0.45 -11.60
C GLY A 344 -23.22 0.81 -11.89
N ILE A 345 -23.88 0.01 -12.74
CA ILE A 345 -25.33 0.06 -12.90
C ILE A 345 -25.92 -1.04 -12.03
N GLY A 346 -26.70 -0.68 -11.02
CA GLY A 346 -27.22 -1.67 -10.08
C GLY A 346 -28.08 -1.11 -8.96
N TYR A 347 -28.68 -2.02 -8.20
CA TYR A 347 -29.41 -1.71 -6.99
C TYR A 347 -28.48 -1.73 -5.78
N GLY A 348 -28.79 -0.91 -4.78
CA GLY A 348 -28.04 -0.87 -3.52
C GLY A 348 -28.19 -2.11 -2.65
N CYS A 349 -29.34 -2.80 -2.74
CA CYS A 349 -29.63 -4.05 -2.05
C CYS A 349 -30.81 -4.79 -2.69
N ASP A 350 -30.98 -6.07 -2.35
CA ASP A 350 -32.10 -6.91 -2.78
C ASP A 350 -33.36 -6.65 -1.93
N LYS A 351 -33.98 -5.48 -2.15
CA LYS A 351 -35.27 -5.11 -1.53
C LYS A 351 -36.15 -4.31 -2.50
N ASN A 352 -37.47 -4.46 -2.31
CA ASN A 352 -38.45 -3.72 -3.09
C ASN A 352 -38.36 -2.19 -2.89
N GLY A 353 -38.46 -1.45 -3.99
CA GLY A 353 -38.47 0.00 -4.00
C GLY A 353 -37.11 0.66 -3.75
N VAL A 354 -36.02 -0.09 -3.92
CA VAL A 354 -34.67 0.45 -4.01
C VAL A 354 -34.48 0.95 -5.45
N PRO A 355 -34.01 2.19 -5.68
CA PRO A 355 -33.83 2.73 -7.03
C PRO A 355 -32.65 2.08 -7.75
N LEU A 356 -32.80 1.85 -9.05
CA LEU A 356 -31.71 1.46 -9.95
C LEU A 356 -30.80 2.66 -10.20
N ARG A 357 -29.51 2.54 -9.87
CA ARG A 357 -28.53 3.62 -10.07
C ARG A 357 -27.82 3.49 -11.41
N PRO A 358 -27.48 4.61 -12.07
CA PRO A 358 -27.91 5.98 -11.74
C PRO A 358 -29.34 6.30 -12.23
N SER A 359 -29.94 5.46 -13.08
CA SER A 359 -31.10 5.82 -13.92
C SER A 359 -32.39 6.24 -13.20
N GLU A 360 -32.62 5.79 -11.98
CA GLU A 360 -33.83 6.10 -11.19
C GLU A 360 -33.55 7.11 -10.05
N SER A 361 -32.33 7.62 -9.99
CA SER A 361 -31.91 8.65 -9.04
C SER A 361 -32.33 10.03 -9.54
N THR A 362 -33.15 10.74 -8.77
CA THR A 362 -33.46 12.14 -9.09
C THR A 362 -32.50 13.11 -8.44
N GLU A 363 -31.91 12.71 -7.31
CA GLU A 363 -30.98 13.56 -6.55
C GLU A 363 -29.53 13.40 -7.00
N HIS A 364 -29.13 12.20 -7.45
CA HIS A 364 -27.77 11.85 -7.86
C HIS A 364 -27.76 11.21 -9.26
N PRO A 365 -28.10 11.94 -10.33
CA PRO A 365 -28.38 11.37 -11.64
C PRO A 365 -27.13 10.92 -12.41
N ASN A 366 -25.93 11.28 -11.97
CA ASN A 366 -24.68 10.90 -12.63
C ASN A 366 -23.86 9.85 -11.86
N SER A 367 -24.21 9.59 -10.59
CA SER A 367 -23.53 8.65 -9.70
C SER A 367 -24.20 7.27 -9.75
N GLY A 368 -23.45 6.28 -10.22
CA GLY A 368 -23.86 4.87 -10.25
C GLY A 368 -23.80 4.19 -8.88
N MET A 369 -24.09 2.90 -8.83
CA MET A 369 -23.89 2.09 -7.63
C MET A 369 -22.38 1.91 -7.38
N PRO A 370 -21.82 2.37 -6.24
CA PRO A 370 -20.39 2.24 -5.97
C PRO A 370 -20.01 0.76 -5.83
N VAL A 371 -19.24 0.24 -6.79
CA VAL A 371 -18.76 -1.15 -6.74
C VAL A 371 -17.68 -1.24 -5.67
N HIS A 372 -17.90 -2.03 -4.62
CA HIS A 372 -16.94 -2.18 -3.51
C HIS A 372 -15.75 -3.09 -3.89
N ASP A 373 -15.15 -2.84 -5.05
CA ASP A 373 -13.97 -3.57 -5.55
C ASP A 373 -12.82 -3.41 -4.54
N LEU A 374 -12.42 -2.16 -4.28
CA LEU A 374 -11.47 -1.79 -3.22
C LEU A 374 -10.15 -2.59 -3.27
N THR A 375 -9.82 -3.14 -4.43
CA THR A 375 -8.58 -3.86 -4.69
C THR A 375 -7.48 -2.90 -5.12
N GLY A 376 -6.25 -3.30 -4.83
CA GLY A 376 -5.01 -2.65 -5.27
C GLY A 376 -4.02 -3.72 -5.72
N GLY A 377 -2.72 -3.53 -5.48
CA GLY A 377 -1.69 -4.49 -5.94
C GLY A 377 -1.58 -5.80 -5.16
N ASN A 378 -2.27 -5.96 -4.03
CA ASN A 378 -2.13 -7.18 -3.20
C ASN A 378 -3.05 -8.31 -3.68
N SER A 379 -2.63 -9.02 -4.73
CA SER A 379 -3.32 -10.19 -5.27
C SER A 379 -3.07 -11.46 -4.48
N TRP A 380 -1.86 -11.64 -3.95
CA TRP A 380 -1.41 -12.93 -3.44
C TRP A 380 -2.00 -13.27 -2.07
N ILE A 381 -2.23 -12.29 -1.19
CA ILE A 381 -2.85 -12.55 0.11
C ILE A 381 -4.30 -13.03 -0.05
N SER A 382 -5.06 -12.39 -0.93
CA SER A 382 -6.42 -12.86 -1.25
C SER A 382 -6.40 -14.25 -1.89
N TYR A 383 -5.38 -14.57 -2.71
CA TYR A 383 -5.20 -15.89 -3.30
C TYR A 383 -4.93 -16.97 -2.24
N ILE A 384 -3.96 -16.76 -1.34
CA ILE A 384 -3.62 -17.77 -0.32
C ILE A 384 -4.77 -17.98 0.65
N LEU A 385 -5.51 -16.92 1.01
CA LEU A 385 -6.71 -17.06 1.84
C LEU A 385 -7.82 -17.79 1.08
N ALA A 386 -7.98 -17.56 -0.22
CA ALA A 386 -8.89 -18.32 -1.06
C ALA A 386 -8.55 -19.82 -1.13
N SER A 387 -7.26 -20.16 -1.02
CA SER A 387 -6.78 -21.55 -1.04
C SER A 387 -7.10 -22.36 0.21
N LEU A 388 -7.68 -21.73 1.24
CA LEU A 388 -8.07 -22.40 2.49
C LEU A 388 -9.40 -23.15 2.40
N ASP A 389 -10.24 -22.81 1.44
CA ASP A 389 -11.53 -23.44 1.22
C ASP A 389 -11.36 -24.76 0.46
N GLU A 390 -11.58 -25.89 1.12
CA GLU A 390 -11.47 -27.24 0.54
C GLU A 390 -12.39 -27.45 -0.67
N SER A 391 -13.49 -26.69 -0.75
CA SER A 391 -14.43 -26.69 -1.88
C SER A 391 -14.18 -25.57 -2.88
N GLY A 392 -13.21 -24.70 -2.58
CA GLY A 392 -12.87 -23.50 -3.33
C GLY A 392 -12.11 -23.76 -4.63
N PRO A 393 -12.00 -22.73 -5.49
CA PRO A 393 -11.44 -22.88 -6.83
C PRO A 393 -9.91 -23.09 -6.87
N VAL A 394 -9.21 -22.81 -5.77
CA VAL A 394 -7.73 -22.81 -5.70
C VAL A 394 -7.22 -23.47 -4.42
N TYR A 395 -7.96 -24.45 -3.89
CA TYR A 395 -7.57 -25.13 -2.64
C TYR A 395 -6.12 -25.61 -2.66
N ASP A 396 -5.39 -25.29 -1.59
CA ASP A 396 -4.02 -25.75 -1.38
C ASP A 396 -3.86 -26.29 0.05
N ALA A 397 -3.61 -27.59 0.15
CA ALA A 397 -3.49 -28.27 1.44
C ALA A 397 -2.28 -27.79 2.26
N ARG A 398 -1.20 -27.34 1.61
CA ARG A 398 -0.01 -26.82 2.29
C ARG A 398 -0.28 -25.45 2.87
N ASN A 399 -0.95 -24.56 2.14
CA ASN A 399 -1.40 -23.27 2.70
C ASN A 399 -2.36 -23.48 3.88
N ALA A 400 -3.30 -24.41 3.75
CA ALA A 400 -4.22 -24.78 4.84
C ALA A 400 -3.47 -25.32 6.07
N GLU A 401 -2.42 -26.13 5.88
CA GLU A 401 -1.56 -26.59 6.98
C GLU A 401 -0.80 -25.44 7.65
N ILE A 402 -0.19 -24.55 6.86
CA ILE A 402 0.66 -23.48 7.37
C ILE A 402 -0.16 -22.47 8.19
N LEU A 403 -1.33 -22.07 7.69
CA LEU A 403 -2.21 -21.09 8.36
C LEU A 403 -3.16 -21.74 9.38
N GLY A 404 -3.46 -23.03 9.25
CA GLY A 404 -4.37 -23.79 10.12
C GLY A 404 -3.83 -24.13 11.51
N LYS A 405 -2.77 -23.45 11.99
CA LYS A 405 -2.16 -23.68 13.32
C LYS A 405 -3.04 -23.18 14.48
N GLY A 406 -4.01 -22.31 14.18
CA GLY A 406 -5.00 -21.80 15.13
C GLY A 406 -4.54 -20.61 15.99
N PRO A 407 -5.47 -19.95 16.68
CA PRO A 407 -5.23 -18.69 17.39
C PRO A 407 -4.37 -18.84 18.66
N ASP A 408 -4.09 -20.06 19.11
CA ASP A 408 -3.14 -20.30 20.19
C ASP A 408 -1.67 -20.28 19.73
N VAL A 409 -1.44 -20.34 18.41
CA VAL A 409 -0.10 -20.30 17.81
C VAL A 409 0.12 -19.02 17.02
N LEU A 410 -0.91 -18.56 16.29
CA LEU A 410 -0.80 -17.44 15.34
C LEU A 410 -1.61 -16.20 15.72
N THR A 411 -2.34 -16.21 16.84
CA THR A 411 -3.38 -15.21 17.20
C THR A 411 -4.57 -15.14 16.23
N LEU A 412 -4.35 -15.46 14.95
CA LEU A 412 -5.33 -15.49 13.87
C LEU A 412 -6.34 -16.64 14.04
N ASP A 413 -7.63 -16.28 14.08
CA ASP A 413 -8.75 -17.21 13.94
C ASP A 413 -9.37 -17.12 12.54
N LEU A 414 -8.98 -18.07 11.68
CA LEU A 414 -9.51 -18.17 10.33
C LEU A 414 -10.99 -18.57 10.28
N SER A 415 -11.57 -19.11 11.35
CA SER A 415 -12.96 -19.54 11.41
C SER A 415 -13.93 -18.44 11.82
N ALA A 416 -13.41 -17.31 12.31
CA ALA A 416 -14.19 -16.19 12.81
C ALA A 416 -14.73 -15.28 11.68
N GLY A 417 -15.91 -14.70 11.91
CA GLY A 417 -16.55 -13.75 11.00
C GLY A 417 -16.92 -14.35 9.63
N GLU A 418 -16.96 -13.51 8.60
CA GLU A 418 -16.98 -13.94 7.18
C GLU A 418 -15.67 -14.67 6.82
N SER A 419 -15.66 -15.97 7.09
CA SER A 419 -14.44 -16.77 7.08
C SER A 419 -13.96 -17.14 5.67
N PRO A 420 -12.64 -17.04 5.38
CA PRO A 420 -12.08 -17.46 4.10
C PRO A 420 -12.21 -18.97 3.83
N VAL A 421 -12.31 -19.81 4.88
CA VAL A 421 -12.39 -21.28 4.73
C VAL A 421 -13.68 -21.77 4.08
N ASN A 422 -14.68 -20.90 3.96
CA ASN A 422 -15.97 -21.19 3.32
C ASN A 422 -16.31 -20.22 2.17
N ASN A 423 -15.40 -19.31 1.82
CA ASN A 423 -15.66 -18.22 0.87
C ASN A 423 -14.57 -18.11 -0.21
N GLY A 424 -13.88 -19.21 -0.54
CA GLY A 424 -12.71 -19.18 -1.41
C GLY A 424 -12.98 -18.57 -2.79
N ALA A 425 -14.18 -18.75 -3.33
CA ALA A 425 -14.58 -18.12 -4.60
C ALA A 425 -14.61 -16.58 -4.54
N LYS A 426 -15.10 -15.98 -3.45
CA LYS A 426 -15.14 -14.52 -3.26
C LYS A 426 -13.73 -13.94 -3.17
N LEU A 427 -12.86 -14.59 -2.40
CA LEU A 427 -11.46 -14.16 -2.24
C LEU A 427 -10.65 -14.33 -3.52
N LYS A 428 -10.84 -15.44 -4.26
CA LYS A 428 -10.19 -15.63 -5.56
C LYS A 428 -10.63 -14.56 -6.56
N ALA A 429 -11.92 -14.20 -6.59
CA ALA A 429 -12.39 -13.11 -7.42
C ALA A 429 -11.76 -11.76 -7.03
N GLY A 430 -11.54 -11.50 -5.74
CA GLY A 430 -10.78 -10.32 -5.28
C GLY A 430 -9.32 -10.34 -5.72
N SER A 431 -8.66 -11.49 -5.65
CA SER A 431 -7.30 -11.69 -6.18
C SER A 431 -7.23 -11.38 -7.68
N ASP A 432 -8.19 -11.86 -8.47
CA ASP A 432 -8.24 -11.59 -9.91
C ASP A 432 -8.44 -10.11 -10.23
N ARG A 433 -9.35 -9.43 -9.51
CA ARG A 433 -9.53 -7.98 -9.67
C ARG A 433 -8.28 -7.20 -9.27
N ALA A 434 -7.51 -7.64 -8.27
CA ALA A 434 -6.23 -7.03 -7.93
C ALA A 434 -5.20 -7.14 -9.08
N LEU A 435 -5.19 -8.26 -9.82
CA LEU A 435 -4.35 -8.43 -11.01
C LEU A 435 -4.82 -7.55 -12.17
N ASP A 436 -6.13 -7.39 -12.35
CA ASP A 436 -6.69 -6.43 -13.30
C ASP A 436 -6.25 -5.00 -12.95
N GLN A 437 -6.30 -4.60 -11.68
CA GLN A 437 -5.83 -3.27 -11.23
C GLN A 437 -4.35 -3.04 -11.54
N LEU A 438 -3.50 -4.05 -11.37
CA LEU A 438 -2.08 -3.98 -11.74
C LEU A 438 -1.90 -3.77 -13.25
N GLY A 439 -2.68 -4.47 -14.08
CA GLY A 439 -2.68 -4.29 -15.54
C GLY A 439 -3.19 -2.91 -15.99
N LEU A 440 -4.03 -2.25 -15.18
CA LEU A 440 -4.49 -0.89 -15.44
C LEU A 440 -3.48 0.18 -15.01
N ALA A 441 -2.63 -0.12 -14.02
CA ALA A 441 -1.80 0.86 -13.33
C ALA A 441 -0.62 1.40 -14.16
N ALA A 442 -0.12 0.64 -15.14
CA ALA A 442 1.04 0.98 -15.94
C ALA A 442 0.82 0.76 -17.45
N THR A 443 1.57 1.48 -18.28
CA THR A 443 1.62 1.22 -19.74
C THR A 443 3.00 1.58 -20.28
N ILE A 444 3.51 0.83 -21.25
CA ILE A 444 4.75 1.16 -21.96
C ILE A 444 4.42 1.87 -23.28
N LYS A 445 5.14 2.95 -23.59
CA LYS A 445 4.93 3.74 -24.81
C LYS A 445 6.23 4.03 -25.55
N GLY A 446 6.12 4.15 -26.87
CA GLY A 446 7.17 4.69 -27.73
C GLY A 446 8.46 3.89 -27.70
N VAL A 447 8.38 2.55 -27.63
CA VAL A 447 9.56 1.69 -27.70
C VAL A 447 10.22 1.87 -29.06
N SER A 448 11.49 2.23 -29.04
CA SER A 448 12.35 2.35 -30.22
C SER A 448 13.73 1.80 -29.91
N TYR A 449 14.29 1.05 -30.84
CA TYR A 449 15.61 0.47 -30.72
C TYR A 449 16.40 0.65 -32.01
N ASP A 450 17.66 1.07 -31.89
CA ASP A 450 18.62 1.14 -32.98
C ASP A 450 19.65 0.00 -32.80
N PRO A 451 19.69 -0.99 -33.71
CA PRO A 451 20.55 -2.15 -33.55
C PRO A 451 22.04 -1.85 -33.75
N VAL A 452 22.39 -0.77 -34.45
CA VAL A 452 23.80 -0.44 -34.71
C VAL A 452 24.40 0.25 -33.51
N SER A 453 23.71 1.24 -32.94
CA SER A 453 24.16 1.96 -31.75
C SER A 453 23.85 1.24 -30.44
N GLY A 454 22.83 0.38 -30.43
CA GLY A 454 22.27 -0.23 -29.21
C GLY A 454 21.33 0.71 -28.44
N ALA A 455 21.04 1.90 -28.99
CA ALA A 455 20.18 2.89 -28.33
C ALA A 455 18.74 2.39 -28.22
N LEU A 456 18.23 2.34 -26.99
CA LEU A 456 16.86 1.97 -26.64
C LEU A 456 16.19 3.16 -25.94
N GLY A 457 15.00 3.51 -26.42
CA GLY A 457 14.15 4.53 -25.81
C GLY A 457 12.73 4.01 -25.59
N PHE A 458 12.14 4.30 -24.44
CA PHE A 458 10.74 4.01 -24.14
C PHE A 458 10.24 4.85 -22.96
N ARG A 459 8.94 4.79 -22.69
CA ARG A 459 8.31 5.46 -21.55
C ARG A 459 7.51 4.48 -20.72
N VAL A 460 7.71 4.51 -19.41
CA VAL A 460 6.82 3.86 -18.44
C VAL A 460 5.83 4.90 -17.94
N GLN A 461 4.56 4.72 -18.30
CA GLN A 461 3.48 5.64 -17.93
C GLN A 461 2.79 5.17 -16.66
N ASN A 462 2.67 6.07 -15.68
CA ASN A 462 1.83 5.89 -14.50
C ASN A 462 0.38 6.29 -14.83
N ASN A 463 -0.56 5.35 -14.70
CA ASN A 463 -1.99 5.58 -14.89
C ASN A 463 -2.75 5.80 -13.58
N THR A 464 -2.06 5.70 -12.44
CA THR A 464 -2.65 5.86 -11.10
C THR A 464 -2.68 7.33 -10.68
N GLY A 465 -3.47 7.61 -9.63
CA GLY A 465 -3.60 8.95 -9.06
C GLY A 465 -2.48 9.32 -8.07
N HIS A 466 -1.61 8.38 -7.71
CA HIS A 466 -0.54 8.51 -6.72
C HIS A 466 0.79 8.03 -7.34
N LYS A 467 1.88 7.88 -6.57
CA LYS A 467 3.11 7.30 -7.15
C LYS A 467 2.85 5.83 -7.53
N LEU A 468 3.57 5.36 -8.55
CA LEU A 468 3.55 3.97 -8.98
C LEU A 468 4.83 3.28 -8.51
N ILE A 469 4.80 2.40 -7.51
CA ILE A 469 3.65 1.86 -6.73
C ILE A 469 3.48 2.58 -5.38
N SER A 470 2.25 2.77 -4.88
CA SER A 470 2.02 3.45 -3.58
C SER A 470 1.68 2.50 -2.42
N GLY A 471 1.48 3.06 -1.22
CA GLY A 471 1.19 2.36 0.03
C GLY A 471 2.43 1.89 0.78
N PHE A 472 2.32 0.71 1.41
CA PHE A 472 3.38 0.06 2.19
C PHE A 472 4.71 0.00 1.42
N PRO A 473 5.80 0.61 1.93
CA PRO A 473 7.05 0.77 1.18
C PRO A 473 7.93 -0.46 1.15
N GLU A 474 7.97 -1.26 2.23
CA GLU A 474 8.97 -2.30 2.40
C GLU A 474 8.64 -3.55 1.60
N GLY A 475 9.66 -4.09 0.92
CA GLY A 475 9.56 -5.32 0.14
C GLY A 475 8.68 -5.23 -1.11
N ARG A 476 8.05 -4.07 -1.39
CA ARG A 476 7.28 -3.85 -2.62
C ARG A 476 8.16 -3.20 -3.68
N ARG A 477 8.18 -3.78 -4.88
CA ARG A 477 8.88 -3.21 -6.02
C ARG A 477 8.14 -3.40 -7.32
N MET A 478 8.37 -2.46 -8.22
CA MET A 478 8.12 -2.59 -9.64
C MET A 478 9.46 -2.53 -10.36
N PHE A 479 9.69 -3.33 -11.38
CA PHE A 479 10.94 -3.26 -12.14
C PHE A 479 10.73 -3.46 -13.62
N VAL A 480 11.57 -2.81 -14.43
CA VAL A 480 11.63 -3.05 -15.88
C VAL A 480 12.62 -4.17 -16.16
N ASN A 481 12.17 -5.20 -16.86
CA ASN A 481 13.01 -6.21 -17.48
C ASN A 481 13.07 -5.94 -18.98
N ILE A 482 14.29 -5.97 -19.53
CA ILE A 482 14.53 -5.73 -20.96
C ILE A 482 15.27 -6.94 -21.50
N ARG A 483 14.75 -7.54 -22.57
CA ARG A 483 15.37 -8.70 -23.24
C ARG A 483 15.63 -8.39 -24.71
N ALA A 484 16.89 -8.53 -25.11
CA ALA A 484 17.33 -8.32 -26.49
C ALA A 484 17.68 -9.67 -27.13
N TYR A 485 17.09 -9.96 -28.27
CA TYR A 485 17.24 -11.25 -28.96
C TYR A 485 17.85 -11.10 -30.35
N ARG A 486 18.50 -12.17 -30.80
CA ARG A 486 18.81 -12.41 -32.21
C ARG A 486 18.20 -13.75 -32.60
N GLY A 487 17.17 -13.71 -33.44
CA GLY A 487 16.32 -14.87 -33.67
C GLY A 487 15.68 -15.33 -32.35
N GLU A 488 16.00 -16.56 -31.93
CA GLU A 488 15.54 -17.14 -30.65
C GLU A 488 16.60 -17.04 -29.53
N GLU A 489 17.81 -16.57 -29.83
CA GLU A 489 18.89 -16.43 -28.85
C GLU A 489 18.74 -15.15 -28.05
N LEU A 490 18.72 -15.25 -26.72
CA LEU A 490 18.76 -14.11 -25.81
C LEU A 490 20.22 -13.61 -25.72
N LEU A 491 20.47 -12.40 -26.23
CA LEU A 491 21.80 -11.78 -26.21
C LEU A 491 22.04 -10.98 -24.93
N TYR A 492 21.00 -10.32 -24.43
CA TYR A 492 21.14 -9.39 -23.32
C TYR A 492 19.87 -9.29 -22.48
N GLU A 493 20.02 -9.25 -21.17
CA GLU A 493 18.92 -9.06 -20.23
C GLU A 493 19.25 -8.03 -19.15
N VAL A 494 18.39 -7.03 -18.98
CA VAL A 494 18.46 -6.06 -17.89
C VAL A 494 17.46 -6.45 -16.81
N ASN A 495 17.89 -6.38 -15.54
CA ASN A 495 17.15 -6.81 -14.35
C ASN A 495 16.58 -8.22 -14.50
N PRO A 496 17.42 -9.24 -14.76
CA PRO A 496 16.97 -10.63 -14.79
C PRO A 496 16.46 -11.06 -13.42
N TYR A 497 15.35 -11.80 -13.43
CA TYR A 497 14.76 -12.40 -12.23
C TYR A 497 15.07 -13.90 -12.18
N ASP A 498 15.67 -14.36 -11.09
CA ASP A 498 15.95 -15.79 -10.90
C ASP A 498 14.80 -16.45 -10.14
N TYR A 499 13.92 -17.11 -10.88
CA TYR A 499 12.77 -17.84 -10.33
C TYR A 499 13.14 -19.06 -9.49
N SER A 500 14.38 -19.57 -9.57
CA SER A 500 14.83 -20.70 -8.76
C SER A 500 15.22 -20.30 -7.33
N VAL A 501 15.39 -19.00 -7.09
CA VAL A 501 15.64 -18.42 -5.76
C VAL A 501 14.61 -17.36 -5.38
N GLY A 502 13.84 -16.82 -6.32
CA GLY A 502 12.77 -15.85 -6.06
C GLY A 502 13.26 -14.43 -5.78
N THR A 503 14.33 -13.99 -6.46
CA THR A 503 14.79 -12.59 -6.39
C THR A 503 15.46 -12.14 -7.68
N LEU A 504 15.68 -10.83 -7.83
CA LEU A 504 16.47 -10.24 -8.91
C LEU A 504 17.94 -10.64 -8.75
N LYS A 505 18.64 -10.83 -9.88
CA LYS A 505 20.10 -11.05 -9.87
C LYS A 505 20.83 -9.71 -9.79
N GLY A 506 22.04 -9.72 -9.22
CA GLY A 506 22.91 -8.55 -9.13
C GLY A 506 22.58 -7.55 -8.02
N LEU A 507 21.68 -7.87 -7.08
CA LEU A 507 21.41 -7.01 -5.93
C LEU A 507 22.58 -7.01 -4.95
N ALA A 508 23.30 -5.89 -4.86
CA ALA A 508 24.55 -5.79 -4.08
C ALA A 508 24.38 -6.03 -2.57
N LYS A 509 23.19 -5.75 -2.01
CA LYS A 509 22.88 -5.85 -0.56
C LYS A 509 22.07 -7.11 -0.19
N SER A 510 21.80 -8.00 -1.15
CA SER A 510 21.07 -9.24 -0.89
C SER A 510 22.01 -10.44 -0.90
N ASN A 511 22.13 -11.12 0.24
CA ASN A 511 22.92 -12.36 0.34
C ASN A 511 22.34 -13.50 -0.52
N SER A 512 21.04 -13.42 -0.81
CA SER A 512 20.30 -14.42 -1.58
C SER A 512 20.27 -14.12 -3.08
N SER A 513 20.72 -12.94 -3.51
CA SER A 513 20.75 -12.54 -4.91
C SER A 513 21.88 -13.25 -5.67
N PRO A 514 21.57 -14.00 -6.74
CA PRO A 514 22.59 -14.57 -7.60
C PRO A 514 23.43 -13.48 -8.27
N ALA A 515 24.67 -13.84 -8.64
CA ALA A 515 25.49 -12.99 -9.49
C ALA A 515 24.92 -12.91 -10.91
N LEU A 516 25.20 -11.80 -11.59
CA LEU A 516 24.87 -11.63 -13.02
C LEU A 516 25.72 -12.60 -13.87
N GLY A 517 25.08 -13.16 -14.90
CA GLY A 517 25.71 -13.98 -15.93
C GLY A 517 26.30 -13.14 -17.07
N GLU A 518 26.84 -13.83 -18.08
CA GLU A 518 27.24 -13.19 -19.34
C GLU A 518 26.00 -12.63 -20.06
N GLY A 519 26.10 -11.41 -20.59
CA GLY A 519 24.97 -10.72 -21.23
C GLY A 519 23.90 -10.21 -20.25
N GLU A 520 24.12 -10.26 -18.94
CA GLU A 520 23.16 -9.75 -17.97
C GLU A 520 23.63 -8.45 -17.32
N ALA A 521 22.68 -7.56 -17.02
CA ALA A 521 22.94 -6.34 -16.26
C ALA A 521 21.86 -6.08 -15.20
N TYR A 522 22.27 -5.41 -14.12
CA TYR A 522 21.35 -4.86 -13.12
C TYR A 522 21.33 -3.33 -13.24
N SER A 523 20.13 -2.75 -13.25
CA SER A 523 19.89 -1.32 -13.34
C SER A 523 18.93 -0.89 -12.23
N ASP A 524 19.50 -0.32 -11.15
CA ASP A 524 18.73 0.10 -9.97
C ASP A 524 17.72 1.22 -10.27
N VAL A 525 18.03 2.08 -11.24
CA VAL A 525 17.13 3.16 -11.68
C VAL A 525 15.85 2.63 -12.30
N LEU A 526 15.89 1.41 -12.86
CA LEU A 526 14.73 0.69 -13.42
C LEU A 526 14.08 -0.28 -12.42
N VAL A 527 14.50 -0.25 -11.15
CA VAL A 527 13.81 -0.89 -10.03
C VAL A 527 13.18 0.22 -9.19
N TYR A 528 11.87 0.39 -9.33
CA TYR A 528 11.06 1.40 -8.65
C TYR A 528 10.55 0.86 -7.32
N GLU A 529 11.09 1.39 -6.23
CA GLU A 529 10.79 0.95 -4.86
C GLU A 529 11.15 2.05 -3.85
N VAL A 530 10.84 1.80 -2.58
CA VAL A 530 11.25 2.67 -1.47
C VAL A 530 12.16 1.88 -0.56
N HIS A 531 13.33 2.43 -0.24
CA HIS A 531 14.18 1.94 0.84
C HIS A 531 14.12 2.97 1.97
N PRO A 532 13.41 2.69 3.08
CA PRO A 532 13.41 3.54 4.26
C PRO A 532 14.82 3.68 4.85
N SER A 533 15.08 4.78 5.54
CA SER A 533 16.30 5.01 6.33
C SER A 533 15.95 5.38 7.76
N SER A 534 16.87 5.18 8.70
CA SER A 534 16.63 5.52 10.11
C SER A 534 17.83 6.18 10.77
N ASP A 535 17.63 7.42 11.19
CA ASP A 535 18.59 8.14 12.06
C ASP A 535 18.62 7.56 13.48
N LEU A 536 17.54 6.85 13.89
CA LEU A 536 17.44 6.20 15.20
C LEU A 536 18.36 4.98 15.29
N THR A 537 18.35 4.14 14.26
CA THR A 537 19.22 2.96 14.18
C THR A 537 20.59 3.28 13.58
N GLY A 538 20.69 4.37 12.81
CA GLY A 538 21.88 4.75 12.04
C GLY A 538 22.01 3.99 10.72
N GLU A 539 20.95 3.30 10.28
CA GLU A 539 20.93 2.52 9.06
C GLU A 539 20.58 3.38 7.84
N ASP A 540 21.43 3.31 6.82
CA ASP A 540 21.16 3.93 5.53
C ASP A 540 19.91 3.31 4.90
N GLU A 541 19.74 1.99 4.98
CA GLU A 541 18.56 1.26 4.50
C GLU A 541 18.06 0.33 5.60
N THR A 542 16.76 0.35 5.88
CA THR A 542 16.16 -0.44 6.97
C THR A 542 14.81 -1.04 6.57
N PHE A 543 14.48 -2.20 7.14
CA PHE A 543 13.14 -2.80 7.12
C PHE A 543 12.43 -2.69 8.49
N HIS A 544 12.99 -1.92 9.42
CA HIS A 544 12.32 -1.57 10.67
C HIS A 544 11.35 -0.41 10.44
N PHE A 545 10.22 -0.72 9.80
CA PHE A 545 9.18 0.20 9.37
C PHE A 545 8.82 1.30 10.38
N VAL A 546 8.64 0.92 11.65
CA VAL A 546 8.25 1.87 12.72
C VAL A 546 9.43 2.70 13.24
N LEU A 547 10.66 2.38 12.86
CA LEU A 547 11.86 3.14 13.22
C LEU A 547 12.35 4.03 12.07
N ALA A 548 11.71 3.97 10.89
CA ALA A 548 12.05 4.81 9.76
C ALA A 548 11.86 6.30 10.07
N THR A 549 12.90 7.10 9.83
CA THR A 549 12.86 8.57 9.96
C THR A 549 13.02 9.26 8.61
N GLY A 550 13.47 8.53 7.59
CA GLY A 550 13.76 9.05 6.26
C GLY A 550 13.67 7.97 5.18
N ARG A 551 14.30 8.25 4.03
CA ARG A 551 14.43 7.33 2.91
C ARG A 551 15.85 7.39 2.38
N TYR A 552 16.36 6.25 1.95
CA TYR A 552 17.53 6.14 1.10
C TYR A 552 17.16 6.25 -0.37
N LYS A 553 16.04 5.63 -0.75
CA LYS A 553 15.55 5.55 -2.12
C LYS A 553 14.04 5.75 -2.14
N ASP A 554 13.57 6.57 -3.06
CA ASP A 554 12.18 6.62 -3.56
C ASP A 554 12.24 7.22 -4.96
N ASN A 555 12.42 6.34 -5.94
CA ASN A 555 12.42 6.66 -7.37
C ASN A 555 11.09 6.31 -8.05
N ARG A 556 10.02 6.08 -7.28
CA ARG A 556 8.73 5.66 -7.83
C ARG A 556 8.12 6.74 -8.72
N ILE A 557 7.50 6.32 -9.82
CA ILE A 557 7.03 7.21 -10.89
C ILE A 557 5.87 8.08 -10.36
N PRO A 558 5.96 9.42 -10.40
CA PRO A 558 4.91 10.31 -9.91
C PRO A 558 3.64 10.24 -10.78
N PRO A 559 2.47 10.57 -10.22
CA PRO A 559 1.23 10.66 -10.99
C PRO A 559 1.26 11.87 -11.92
N LYS A 560 0.32 11.88 -12.88
CA LYS A 560 0.12 13.00 -13.80
C LYS A 560 -0.09 14.31 -13.04
N GLY A 561 0.69 15.33 -13.42
CA GLY A 561 0.61 16.68 -12.87
C GLY A 561 1.05 16.77 -11.41
N PHE A 562 2.02 15.95 -10.99
CA PHE A 562 2.56 15.98 -9.64
C PHE A 562 3.21 17.34 -9.30
N ASP A 563 2.81 17.93 -8.18
CA ASP A 563 3.34 19.19 -7.68
C ASP A 563 4.62 19.00 -6.88
N ILE A 564 5.75 18.93 -7.58
CA ILE A 564 7.05 18.77 -6.92
C ILE A 564 7.36 19.92 -5.95
N SER A 565 6.84 21.12 -6.19
CA SER A 565 7.10 22.29 -5.33
C SER A 565 6.43 22.18 -3.95
N ALA A 566 5.25 21.57 -3.89
CA ALA A 566 4.51 21.32 -2.65
C ALA A 566 4.88 19.97 -2.00
N ALA A 567 5.59 19.08 -2.70
CA ALA A 567 5.86 17.71 -2.24
C ALA A 567 6.67 17.64 -0.94
N GLY A 568 7.46 18.67 -0.62
CA GLY A 568 8.20 18.77 0.63
C GLY A 568 7.33 18.82 1.88
N GLU A 569 6.21 19.56 1.81
CA GLU A 569 5.29 19.74 2.95
C GLU A 569 4.55 18.44 3.31
N ARG A 570 4.50 17.49 2.36
CA ARG A 570 3.87 16.17 2.52
C ARG A 570 4.88 15.04 2.57
N LEU A 571 6.17 15.35 2.73
CA LEU A 571 7.27 14.39 2.77
C LEU A 571 7.25 13.40 1.60
N SER A 572 6.92 13.85 0.38
CA SER A 572 6.69 12.99 -0.80
C SER A 572 7.68 13.24 -1.95
N ARG A 573 8.78 13.99 -1.72
CA ARG A 573 9.84 14.22 -2.71
C ARG A 573 10.58 12.92 -3.06
N PRO A 574 11.07 12.77 -4.31
CA PRO A 574 12.00 11.69 -4.65
C PRO A 574 13.26 11.76 -3.81
N VAL A 575 13.84 10.59 -3.55
CA VAL A 575 15.10 10.45 -2.82
C VAL A 575 15.97 9.45 -3.56
N TRP A 576 17.24 9.78 -3.74
CA TRP A 576 18.21 8.94 -4.40
C TRP A 576 19.50 8.89 -3.59
N HIS A 577 19.91 7.69 -3.18
CA HIS A 577 21.08 7.45 -2.34
C HIS A 577 21.15 8.36 -1.08
N GLY A 578 20.03 8.49 -0.36
CA GLY A 578 19.90 9.28 0.86
C GLY A 578 19.77 10.79 0.63
N VAL A 579 19.73 11.25 -0.63
CA VAL A 579 19.64 12.67 -0.97
C VAL A 579 18.31 12.96 -1.65
N VAL A 580 17.59 13.96 -1.15
CA VAL A 580 16.39 14.48 -1.81
C VAL A 580 16.77 15.03 -3.19
N ASP A 581 16.12 14.52 -4.23
CA ASP A 581 16.38 14.95 -5.61
C ASP A 581 15.07 15.34 -6.31
N GLU A 582 14.71 16.62 -6.20
CA GLU A 582 13.54 17.17 -6.91
C GLU A 582 13.72 17.16 -8.44
N GLY A 583 14.97 17.09 -8.92
CA GLY A 583 15.32 17.01 -10.33
C GLY A 583 15.39 15.60 -10.91
N TYR A 584 15.12 14.57 -10.09
CA TYR A 584 15.16 13.17 -10.51
C TYR A 584 14.27 12.91 -11.73
N PHE A 585 13.07 13.50 -11.73
CA PHE A 585 12.21 13.58 -12.92
C PHE A 585 12.24 14.99 -13.50
N THR A 586 12.14 15.09 -14.83
CA THR A 586 12.02 16.36 -15.53
C THR A 586 10.64 16.99 -15.31
N ALA A 587 10.52 18.29 -15.61
CA ALA A 587 9.23 18.98 -15.57
C ALA A 587 8.17 18.36 -16.51
N LYS A 588 8.58 17.73 -17.61
CA LYS A 588 7.65 17.06 -18.54
C LYS A 588 7.15 15.73 -17.98
N GLU A 589 7.99 15.02 -17.23
CA GLU A 589 7.66 13.77 -16.55
C GLU A 589 6.70 14.02 -15.40
N TYR A 590 6.97 15.01 -14.53
CA TYR A 590 6.00 15.41 -13.50
C TYR A 590 4.65 15.85 -14.10
N ALA A 591 4.67 16.62 -15.19
CA ALA A 591 3.44 17.07 -15.85
C ALA A 591 2.63 15.90 -16.45
N GLY A 592 3.31 14.89 -17.02
CA GLY A 592 2.66 13.77 -17.70
C GLY A 592 2.48 12.49 -16.88
N GLY A 593 3.13 12.38 -15.73
CA GLY A 593 3.10 11.19 -14.87
C GLY A 593 3.78 9.98 -15.49
N TYR A 594 5.04 10.12 -15.92
CA TYR A 594 5.78 9.03 -16.55
C TYR A 594 7.26 9.12 -16.23
N ASP A 595 7.97 8.03 -16.51
CA ASP A 595 9.43 7.97 -16.55
C ASP A 595 9.88 7.74 -18.00
N GLN A 596 10.77 8.59 -18.51
CA GLN A 596 11.38 8.46 -19.83
C GLN A 596 12.72 7.73 -19.68
N VAL A 597 12.80 6.54 -20.29
CA VAL A 597 14.00 5.72 -20.26
C VAL A 597 14.71 5.83 -21.60
N ASP A 598 15.96 6.29 -21.56
CA ASP A 598 16.88 6.29 -22.68
C ASP A 598 18.18 5.61 -22.22
N MET A 599 18.55 4.50 -22.86
CA MET A 599 19.73 3.71 -22.48
C MET A 599 20.36 3.03 -23.69
N HIS A 600 21.52 2.40 -23.47
CA HIS A 600 22.15 1.53 -24.45
C HIS A 600 22.10 0.09 -23.93
N ILE A 601 21.69 -0.83 -24.79
CA ILE A 601 21.70 -2.28 -24.56
C ILE A 601 22.54 -2.94 -25.66
N ALA A 602 22.67 -4.28 -25.62
CA ALA A 602 23.41 -5.01 -26.65
C ALA A 602 23.03 -4.59 -28.07
N LYS A 603 24.06 -4.42 -28.92
CA LYS A 603 23.92 -4.15 -30.35
C LYS A 603 23.48 -5.41 -31.09
N TRP A 604 22.96 -5.22 -32.30
CA TRP A 604 22.67 -6.29 -33.26
C TRP A 604 21.62 -7.30 -32.79
N ALA A 605 20.69 -6.86 -31.93
CA ALA A 605 19.46 -7.58 -31.68
C ALA A 605 18.47 -7.31 -32.83
N ASP A 606 17.65 -8.29 -33.19
CA ASP A 606 16.55 -8.12 -34.16
C ASP A 606 15.19 -7.91 -33.46
N LYS A 607 15.12 -8.21 -32.16
CA LYS A 607 13.94 -7.99 -31.31
C LYS A 607 14.35 -7.54 -29.91
N VAL A 608 13.65 -6.52 -29.39
CA VAL A 608 13.75 -6.10 -27.98
C VAL A 608 12.37 -6.14 -27.35
N GLU A 609 12.26 -6.85 -26.23
CA GLU A 609 11.08 -6.92 -25.37
C GLU A 609 11.32 -6.09 -24.11
N VAL A 610 10.38 -5.21 -23.77
CA VAL A 610 10.40 -4.41 -22.54
C VAL A 610 9.15 -4.76 -21.74
N SER A 611 9.34 -5.19 -20.49
CA SER A 611 8.26 -5.61 -19.59
C SER A 611 8.39 -4.95 -18.23
N VAL A 612 7.28 -4.46 -17.69
CA VAL A 612 7.18 -3.92 -16.34
C VAL A 612 6.55 -4.97 -15.44
N TYR A 613 7.27 -5.37 -14.40
CA TYR A 613 6.84 -6.38 -13.44
C TYR A 613 6.53 -5.77 -12.08
N TYR A 614 5.55 -6.33 -11.37
CA TYR A 614 5.25 -6.04 -9.97
C TYR A 614 5.59 -7.23 -9.07
N GLN A 615 6.28 -6.96 -7.96
CA GLN A 615 6.46 -7.89 -6.85
C GLN A 615 6.03 -7.21 -5.54
N GLY A 616 4.95 -7.70 -4.93
CA GLY A 616 4.38 -7.17 -3.69
C GLY A 616 5.10 -7.62 -2.42
N THR A 617 5.93 -8.65 -2.46
CA THR A 617 6.76 -9.07 -1.32
C THR A 617 8.05 -9.70 -1.82
N SER A 618 9.15 -8.96 -1.69
CA SER A 618 10.50 -9.39 -2.05
C SER A 618 11.01 -10.50 -1.14
N ARG A 619 11.98 -11.27 -1.65
CA ARG A 619 12.70 -12.25 -0.84
C ARG A 619 13.43 -11.57 0.32
N GLU A 620 14.09 -10.45 0.05
CA GLU A 620 14.88 -9.70 1.03
C GLU A 620 14.05 -9.32 2.25
N TYR A 621 12.80 -8.88 2.01
CA TYR A 621 11.92 -8.47 3.08
C TYR A 621 11.35 -9.64 3.89
N VAL A 622 10.93 -10.73 3.23
CA VAL A 622 10.41 -11.89 3.96
C VAL A 622 11.51 -12.63 4.74
N GLU A 623 12.76 -12.61 4.25
CA GLU A 623 13.92 -13.10 4.99
C GLU A 623 14.17 -12.27 6.23
N PHE A 624 14.14 -10.93 6.11
CA PHE A 624 14.24 -10.03 7.25
C PHE A 624 13.16 -10.31 8.31
N LEU A 625 11.88 -10.38 7.92
CA LEU A 625 10.79 -10.65 8.86
C LEU A 625 10.98 -11.98 9.60
N ARG A 626 11.39 -13.04 8.88
CA ARG A 626 11.70 -14.34 9.48
C ARG A 626 12.85 -14.22 10.48
N ASP A 627 13.95 -13.60 10.06
CA ASP A 627 15.20 -13.59 10.81
C ASP A 627 15.11 -12.70 12.05
N GLU A 628 14.43 -11.55 11.97
CA GLU A 628 14.20 -10.64 13.09
C GLU A 628 13.28 -11.26 14.15
N ILE A 629 12.19 -11.92 13.74
CA ILE A 629 11.28 -12.65 14.65
C ILE A 629 12.00 -13.83 15.30
N ASN A 630 12.87 -14.53 14.57
CA ASN A 630 13.62 -15.67 15.09
C ASN A 630 14.87 -15.26 15.87
N GLY A 631 15.24 -13.96 15.86
CA GLY A 631 16.43 -13.43 16.52
C GLY A 631 17.76 -13.87 15.90
N SER A 632 17.75 -14.16 14.60
CA SER A 632 18.96 -14.45 13.81
C SER A 632 19.62 -13.19 13.28
N ASP A 633 18.82 -12.13 13.11
CA ASP A 633 19.27 -10.74 13.03
C ASP A 633 18.59 -9.95 14.17
N THR A 634 19.25 -8.91 14.68
CA THR A 634 18.71 -8.11 15.78
C THR A 634 19.27 -6.69 15.77
N LEU A 635 18.44 -5.72 16.18
CA LEU A 635 18.89 -4.36 16.45
C LEU A 635 20.03 -4.27 17.48
N SER A 636 20.77 -3.16 17.38
CA SER A 636 21.95 -2.89 18.20
C SER A 636 21.65 -2.83 19.71
N SER A 637 22.70 -3.08 20.51
CA SER A 637 22.65 -3.01 21.98
C SER A 637 23.82 -2.19 22.55
N PRO A 638 23.63 -1.49 23.69
CA PRO A 638 22.39 -1.36 24.46
C PRO A 638 21.33 -0.56 23.68
N SER A 639 20.05 -0.86 23.91
CA SER A 639 18.96 -0.16 23.21
C SER A 639 18.76 1.27 23.74
N PRO A 640 18.16 2.17 22.95
CA PRO A 640 17.77 3.51 23.41
C PRO A 640 16.84 3.51 24.61
N SER A 641 15.98 2.49 24.75
CA SER A 641 15.11 2.31 25.92
C SER A 641 15.84 1.85 27.18
N GLY A 642 17.13 1.49 27.07
CA GLY A 642 18.00 1.15 28.20
C GLY A 642 18.15 -0.35 28.48
N THR A 643 17.72 -1.23 27.55
CA THR A 643 17.97 -2.68 27.67
C THR A 643 19.43 -3.00 27.32
N GLY A 644 20.07 -3.87 28.12
CA GLY A 644 21.50 -4.18 27.98
C GLY A 644 21.82 -5.12 26.82
N ASP A 645 20.88 -6.00 26.48
CA ASP A 645 20.98 -6.97 25.37
C ASP A 645 19.88 -6.69 24.33
N ALA A 646 20.05 -7.25 23.14
CA ALA A 646 19.11 -7.10 22.04
C ALA A 646 17.82 -7.84 22.41
N TYR A 647 16.68 -7.17 22.24
CA TYR A 647 15.41 -7.76 22.58
C TYR A 647 15.01 -8.76 21.49
N VAL A 648 14.69 -10.00 21.89
CA VAL A 648 14.23 -11.06 20.98
C VAL A 648 12.94 -11.67 21.50
N ILE A 649 11.86 -11.53 20.72
CA ILE A 649 10.51 -11.95 21.10
C ILE A 649 10.35 -13.45 21.41
N GLN A 650 11.22 -14.32 20.88
CA GLN A 650 11.11 -15.78 21.07
C GLN A 650 11.05 -16.19 22.55
N THR A 651 11.68 -15.40 23.43
CA THR A 651 11.81 -15.67 24.85
C THR A 651 10.71 -15.06 25.72
N ASP A 652 9.90 -14.14 25.19
CA ASP A 652 8.91 -13.38 25.95
C ASP A 652 7.51 -14.03 25.84
N PRO A 653 6.88 -14.43 26.96
CA PRO A 653 5.53 -15.00 26.96
C PRO A 653 4.45 -14.10 26.35
N PHE A 654 4.64 -12.77 26.33
CA PHE A 654 3.71 -11.83 25.68
C PHE A 654 3.54 -12.14 24.18
N PHE A 655 4.60 -12.64 23.54
CA PHE A 655 4.66 -12.97 22.12
C PHE A 655 4.42 -14.46 21.84
N ALA A 656 3.94 -15.25 22.83
CA ALA A 656 3.79 -16.69 22.69
C ALA A 656 2.91 -17.11 21.48
N LYS A 657 1.92 -16.28 21.12
CA LYS A 657 0.99 -16.48 19.99
C LYS A 657 1.42 -15.75 18.69
N LEU A 658 2.59 -15.11 18.70
CA LEU A 658 3.08 -14.30 17.59
C LEU A 658 4.46 -14.76 17.08
N ARG A 659 5.28 -15.33 17.95
CA ARG A 659 6.66 -15.76 17.61
C ARG A 659 6.77 -16.82 16.52
N ALA A 660 5.67 -17.49 16.17
CA ALA A 660 5.62 -18.45 15.06
C ALA A 660 5.45 -17.78 13.69
N TRP A 661 5.20 -16.46 13.64
CA TRP A 661 4.96 -15.75 12.38
C TRP A 661 6.19 -15.67 11.48
N GLY A 662 7.41 -15.66 12.03
CA GLY A 662 8.64 -15.66 11.22
C GLY A 662 8.72 -16.87 10.28
N ASP A 663 8.60 -18.08 10.84
CA ASP A 663 8.57 -19.31 10.04
C ASP A 663 7.31 -19.41 9.17
N THR A 664 6.17 -18.92 9.67
CA THR A 664 4.88 -19.03 8.96
C THR A 664 4.85 -18.16 7.69
N ILE A 665 5.32 -16.91 7.75
CA ILE A 665 5.36 -16.04 6.56
C ILE A 665 6.40 -16.53 5.56
N TRP A 666 7.54 -17.03 6.03
CA TRP A 666 8.56 -17.64 5.18
C TRP A 666 8.03 -18.87 4.46
N ASP A 667 7.41 -19.81 5.17
CA ASP A 667 6.87 -21.03 4.58
C ASP A 667 5.79 -20.73 3.54
N LEU A 668 4.91 -19.74 3.81
CA LEU A 668 3.92 -19.28 2.84
C LEU A 668 4.57 -18.71 1.59
N TRP A 669 5.52 -17.79 1.75
CA TRP A 669 6.20 -17.17 0.63
C TRP A 669 6.96 -18.22 -0.18
N TYR A 670 7.76 -19.07 0.46
CA TYR A 670 8.59 -20.09 -0.18
C TYR A 670 7.76 -21.11 -0.95
N HIS A 671 6.68 -21.61 -0.35
CA HIS A 671 5.76 -22.55 -0.99
C HIS A 671 5.04 -21.92 -2.18
N ASN A 672 4.39 -20.77 -2.00
CA ASN A 672 3.59 -20.15 -3.07
C ASN A 672 4.46 -19.56 -4.19
N HIS A 673 5.76 -19.38 -3.96
CA HIS A 673 6.74 -19.07 -5.00
C HIS A 673 7.16 -20.31 -5.82
N GLY A 674 6.88 -21.52 -5.33
CA GLY A 674 7.21 -22.79 -5.98
C GLY A 674 8.62 -23.32 -5.67
N LEU A 675 9.32 -22.69 -4.72
CA LEU A 675 10.73 -23.01 -4.42
C LEU A 675 10.89 -24.37 -3.72
N ASP A 676 9.81 -24.92 -3.16
CA ASP A 676 9.75 -26.26 -2.56
C ASP A 676 9.54 -27.39 -3.60
N GLY A 677 9.46 -27.05 -4.89
CA GLY A 677 9.18 -28.00 -5.97
C GLY A 677 7.71 -28.40 -6.10
N SER A 678 6.79 -27.72 -5.41
CA SER A 678 5.33 -27.91 -5.54
C SER A 678 4.80 -27.55 -6.93
N GLY A 679 5.51 -26.68 -7.65
CA GLY A 679 5.04 -26.08 -8.90
C GLY A 679 4.05 -24.92 -8.70
N ALA A 680 3.80 -24.50 -7.46
CA ALA A 680 3.02 -23.29 -7.18
C ALA A 680 3.74 -22.05 -7.74
N ALA A 681 2.97 -21.07 -8.21
CA ALA A 681 3.49 -19.81 -8.72
C ALA A 681 2.41 -18.73 -8.59
N VAL A 682 2.24 -18.20 -7.38
CA VAL A 682 1.18 -17.22 -7.09
C VAL A 682 1.62 -15.83 -7.54
N PRO A 683 0.87 -15.17 -8.46
CA PRO A 683 1.18 -13.83 -8.91
C PRO A 683 1.17 -12.80 -7.76
N GLY A 684 2.19 -11.94 -7.74
CA GLY A 684 2.39 -10.91 -6.72
C GLY A 684 3.58 -11.21 -5.80
N ILE A 685 3.84 -12.48 -5.48
CA ILE A 685 5.14 -12.89 -4.88
C ILE A 685 6.11 -13.37 -5.95
N VAL A 686 5.59 -14.11 -6.94
CA VAL A 686 6.22 -14.28 -8.25
C VAL A 686 5.91 -13.02 -9.05
N PRO A 687 6.91 -12.38 -9.70
CA PRO A 687 6.69 -11.15 -10.44
C PRO A 687 5.53 -11.27 -11.44
N TYR A 688 4.57 -10.35 -11.34
CA TYR A 688 3.44 -10.26 -12.26
C TYR A 688 3.73 -9.22 -13.34
N GLU A 689 3.60 -9.60 -14.62
CA GLU A 689 3.77 -8.67 -15.73
C GLU A 689 2.58 -7.70 -15.79
N MET A 690 2.82 -6.42 -15.51
CA MET A 690 1.80 -5.37 -15.55
C MET A 690 1.56 -4.86 -16.97
N ALA A 691 2.64 -4.71 -17.73
CA ALA A 691 2.62 -4.20 -19.09
C ALA A 691 3.87 -4.68 -19.84
N SER A 692 3.73 -4.93 -21.13
CA SER A 692 4.83 -5.25 -22.03
C SER A 692 4.68 -4.54 -23.37
N ALA A 693 5.80 -4.31 -24.03
CA ALA A 693 5.87 -3.81 -25.38
C ALA A 693 7.15 -4.33 -26.06
N GLU A 694 7.10 -4.53 -27.37
CA GLU A 694 8.22 -5.01 -28.15
C GLU A 694 8.49 -4.11 -29.35
N VAL A 695 9.73 -4.13 -29.81
CA VAL A 695 10.13 -3.58 -31.10
C VAL A 695 10.96 -4.63 -31.83
N SER A 696 10.65 -4.84 -33.10
CA SER A 696 11.47 -5.64 -34.00
C SER A 696 12.06 -4.75 -35.06
N VAL A 697 13.35 -4.94 -35.31
CA VAL A 697 14.07 -4.33 -36.42
C VAL A 697 14.28 -5.41 -37.49
N GLY A 698 14.56 -5.00 -38.73
CA GLY A 698 14.84 -5.98 -39.80
C GLY A 698 16.01 -6.91 -39.43
N VAL A 699 16.27 -7.94 -40.23
CA VAL A 699 17.47 -8.78 -40.04
C VAL A 699 18.69 -7.86 -40.04
N VAL A 700 19.45 -7.90 -38.94
CA VAL A 700 20.66 -7.11 -38.79
C VAL A 700 21.85 -8.06 -38.88
N VAL A 701 22.80 -7.74 -39.76
CA VAL A 701 24.04 -8.52 -39.90
C VAL A 701 25.08 -7.87 -38.99
N PRO A 702 25.56 -8.53 -37.93
CA PRO A 702 26.51 -7.91 -37.03
C PRO A 702 27.81 -7.55 -37.77
N GLY A 703 28.21 -6.29 -37.69
CA GLY A 703 29.39 -5.78 -38.39
C GLY A 703 29.11 -5.15 -39.76
N ASP A 704 27.86 -5.13 -40.22
CA ASP A 704 27.38 -4.29 -41.34
C ASP A 704 27.06 -2.90 -40.78
N PHE A 705 28.04 -2.01 -40.81
CA PHE A 705 27.95 -0.65 -40.29
C PHE A 705 27.34 0.32 -41.31
N GLU A 706 27.28 -0.05 -42.60
CA GLU A 706 26.66 0.79 -43.65
C GLU A 706 25.30 0.26 -44.20
N PRO A 707 24.45 -0.21 -43.27
CA PRO A 707 23.37 -1.20 -43.45
C PRO A 707 23.00 -1.56 -44.90
N ASP A 708 23.93 -2.16 -45.63
CA ASP A 708 23.74 -2.57 -47.03
C ASP A 708 23.41 -4.07 -47.19
N GLY A 709 23.52 -4.81 -46.08
CA GLY A 709 23.23 -6.23 -45.95
C GLY A 709 24.46 -7.13 -45.95
N ASP A 710 25.66 -6.58 -46.19
CA ASP A 710 26.92 -7.34 -46.23
C ASP A 710 27.94 -6.88 -45.19
N VAL A 711 28.91 -7.74 -44.85
CA VAL A 711 30.04 -7.36 -43.97
C VAL A 711 31.32 -7.44 -44.79
N ASP A 712 31.86 -6.29 -45.19
CA ASP A 712 32.93 -6.22 -46.17
C ASP A 712 34.09 -5.27 -45.83
N ALA A 713 34.83 -4.84 -46.85
CA ALA A 713 36.00 -3.98 -46.67
C ALA A 713 35.64 -2.55 -46.26
N ASP A 714 34.45 -2.08 -46.61
CA ASP A 714 33.96 -0.76 -46.24
C ASP A 714 33.57 -0.74 -44.75
N ASP A 715 32.98 -1.82 -44.22
CA ASP A 715 32.79 -2.00 -42.78
C ASP A 715 34.09 -2.15 -42.00
N PHE A 716 35.06 -2.88 -42.56
CA PHE A 716 36.39 -2.98 -41.95
C PHE A 716 37.08 -1.62 -41.85
N ALA A 717 36.81 -0.70 -42.78
CA ALA A 717 37.33 0.66 -42.70
C ALA A 717 36.79 1.39 -41.47
N VAL A 718 35.53 1.14 -41.06
CA VAL A 718 34.93 1.68 -39.83
C VAL A 718 35.67 1.13 -38.60
N VAL A 719 35.88 -0.19 -38.51
CA VAL A 719 36.63 -0.81 -37.39
C VAL A 719 38.06 -0.28 -37.32
N ALA A 720 38.73 -0.15 -38.47
CA ALA A 720 40.11 0.31 -38.55
C ALA A 720 40.25 1.80 -38.19
N ASP A 721 39.30 2.65 -38.58
CA ASP A 721 39.27 4.08 -38.24
C ASP A 721 39.03 4.28 -36.74
N GLN A 722 38.19 3.44 -36.14
CA GLN A 722 37.77 3.53 -34.75
C GLN A 722 38.66 2.73 -33.78
N TRP A 723 39.72 2.08 -34.27
CA TRP A 723 40.61 1.25 -33.46
C TRP A 723 41.21 2.00 -32.26
N LEU A 724 41.05 1.44 -31.06
CA LEU A 724 41.44 2.04 -29.77
C LEU A 724 40.76 3.39 -29.45
N THR A 725 39.68 3.72 -30.15
CA THR A 725 38.83 4.88 -29.83
C THR A 725 37.68 4.47 -28.92
N ALA A 726 37.17 5.43 -28.13
CA ALA A 726 36.17 5.17 -27.09
C ALA A 726 34.76 5.59 -27.52
N GLY A 727 33.77 4.73 -27.24
CA GLY A 727 32.35 4.94 -27.57
C GLY A 727 31.94 5.02 -29.05
N PRO A 728 32.63 4.36 -30.02
CA PRO A 728 32.27 4.49 -31.42
C PRO A 728 31.35 3.34 -31.90
N GLU A 729 30.98 3.39 -33.18
CA GLU A 729 30.05 2.45 -33.82
C GLU A 729 30.54 0.99 -33.81
N ALA A 730 31.85 0.79 -33.99
CA ALA A 730 32.54 -0.49 -34.02
C ALA A 730 32.82 -1.11 -32.64
N ASP A 731 32.41 -0.48 -31.54
CA ASP A 731 32.47 -1.10 -30.20
C ASP A 731 31.32 -2.11 -30.07
N MET A 732 31.54 -3.31 -30.61
CA MET A 732 30.55 -4.36 -30.70
C MET A 732 30.31 -5.06 -29.35
N THR A 733 31.23 -4.90 -28.38
CA THR A 733 31.12 -5.45 -27.03
C THR A 733 30.47 -4.49 -26.02
N LEU A 734 30.37 -3.20 -26.35
CA LEU A 734 29.90 -2.12 -25.48
C LEU A 734 30.75 -1.93 -24.20
N ASP A 735 32.04 -2.28 -24.26
CA ASP A 735 32.96 -2.09 -23.14
C ASP A 735 33.61 -0.69 -23.11
N GLY A 736 33.33 0.12 -24.15
CA GLY A 736 33.76 1.49 -24.30
C GLY A 736 35.06 1.66 -25.09
N VAL A 737 35.68 0.61 -25.64
CA VAL A 737 36.90 0.70 -26.46
C VAL A 737 36.87 -0.29 -27.61
N VAL A 738 37.09 0.17 -28.86
CA VAL A 738 37.26 -0.76 -29.99
C VAL A 738 38.61 -1.43 -29.92
N ASP A 739 38.63 -2.73 -29.65
CA ASP A 739 39.85 -3.50 -29.57
C ASP A 739 39.75 -4.87 -30.27
N TYR A 740 40.66 -5.77 -29.89
CA TYR A 740 40.72 -7.10 -30.47
C TYR A 740 39.43 -7.90 -30.28
N SER A 741 38.72 -7.69 -29.18
CA SER A 741 37.46 -8.35 -28.85
C SER A 741 36.38 -7.98 -29.86
N ASP A 742 36.25 -6.70 -30.20
CA ASP A 742 35.31 -6.24 -31.23
C ASP A 742 35.69 -6.73 -32.61
N PHE A 743 36.99 -6.65 -32.97
CA PHE A 743 37.45 -7.16 -34.27
C PHE A 743 37.27 -8.67 -34.40
N ALA A 744 37.37 -9.44 -33.31
CA ALA A 744 37.09 -10.87 -33.34
C ALA A 744 35.62 -11.16 -33.66
N ILE A 745 34.69 -10.35 -33.14
CA ILE A 745 33.26 -10.42 -33.47
C ILE A 745 33.09 -10.07 -34.95
N PHE A 746 33.58 -8.91 -35.38
CA PHE A 746 33.53 -8.43 -36.77
C PHE A 746 34.06 -9.46 -37.78
N ALA A 747 35.27 -9.98 -37.54
CA ALA A 747 35.92 -10.95 -38.42
C ALA A 747 35.14 -12.27 -38.55
N GLY A 748 34.35 -12.64 -37.53
CA GLY A 748 33.46 -13.79 -37.57
C GLY A 748 32.36 -13.66 -38.63
N TYR A 749 31.85 -12.45 -38.85
CA TYR A 749 30.83 -12.15 -39.86
C TYR A 749 31.44 -11.85 -41.22
N TRP A 750 32.57 -11.13 -41.25
CA TRP A 750 33.30 -10.86 -42.49
C TRP A 750 33.76 -12.15 -43.20
N LEU A 751 34.15 -13.17 -42.45
CA LEU A 751 34.60 -14.46 -43.00
C LEU A 751 33.46 -15.49 -43.14
N GLY A 752 32.25 -15.17 -42.67
CA GLY A 752 31.10 -16.06 -42.62
C GLY A 752 30.15 -15.98 -43.81
N GLN A 753 30.38 -15.02 -44.73
CA GLN A 753 29.62 -14.84 -45.97
C GLN A 753 30.06 -15.76 -47.11
#